data_AF-A0A0D2FMN1-F1
#
_entry.id   AF-A0A0D2FMN1-F1
#
_cell.length_a   1.000
_cell.length_b   1.000
_cell.length_c   1.000
_cell.angle_alpha   90.00
_cell.angle_beta   90.00
_cell.angle_gamma   90.00
#
_symmetry.space_group_name_H-M   'P 1'
#
loop_
_entity.id
_entity.type
_entity.pdbx_description
1 polymer ?
#
loop_
_entity_poly.entity_id
_entity_poly.type
_entity_poly.pdbx_seq_one_letter_code
_entity_poly.pdbx_strand_id
1 'polypeptide(L)'
;MRSVFFTLGGLGIACAKPIRLCPSTSSTSSTSTREPCAKVSASSVSYLAATPTAVAAVVDGQLFHECLESIPIDKQGALDQLHSLKPYIELQSTLPYLANPPDDYPQSAIDIQANLDRLIENVSTGTYSREYDFQTDLYHLFLSARDGHFSFIPDLFGVGSFTVPDAALVSISLDGFQLPQVYLRHDIVDFSPETSGESSGPEKSYMPSPVTSINDIPVLNYLSTKTEELPFHDPDAAYNFLFSESAQIVQFGPSGHGAFVNPTFYPGRETVIGFENGTIIRIPTVANIHASFDGVSDGSSAYQTFCVREEPQWPTGPPPPPQTDPSSLATIPFYPPPIVQDSENHVAGYFLNNSMNDDTAVLSILNFDAQNHPDEFQRTIATFLEKCRETGKTKLIIDVFANGGGIVELGLDTFVQLFPNLDPVSLSLANMRASETLNQLGLGHSPSPSRFNNAPPTGEAWDVRSALTPEGLSYANWPGLYGPVPVSSSRPDSGCENFQLTNTFQPNPHVMAPPALQLTKTNISAQPVFAPSNILLLADGFCASTCAIFAELLKTHTQGLVRSVAVGGRPAAYTYAELNADLGYSDVPVSVPAPMQVSGTTKGRAFWPFRSILSAAQTAEEGLARDRRENANVSALEKLSDLPLRRTLRPEAAGVNGVNHIRVNEGHGTGLPLQFVRDDAEFRLFFTRDMLVNQMTVWERVAGLVFGDRDEHKHEPERDWEGREEV
;
A
#
# COMPACT_ATOMS: atom_id res chain seq x y z
N MET A 1 6.98 0.08 0.29
CA MET A 1 5.72 -0.68 0.51
C MET A 1 5.81 -2.16 0.16
N ARG A 2 6.48 -2.58 -0.93
CA ARG A 2 6.76 -4.02 -1.19
C ARG A 2 7.26 -4.73 0.08
N SER A 3 8.24 -4.16 0.79
CA SER A 3 8.77 -4.73 2.05
C SER A 3 7.82 -4.69 3.27
N VAL A 4 6.80 -3.82 3.29
CA VAL A 4 5.80 -3.74 4.37
C VAL A 4 4.74 -4.85 4.21
N PHE A 5 4.45 -5.27 2.96
CA PHE A 5 3.38 -6.23 2.65
C PHE A 5 3.86 -7.60 2.15
N PHE A 6 5.16 -7.78 1.89
CA PHE A 6 5.76 -9.10 1.61
C PHE A 6 5.65 -10.09 2.81
N THR A 7 5.20 -9.63 3.98
CA THR A 7 5.03 -10.41 5.21
C THR A 7 3.79 -11.32 5.23
N LEU A 8 3.01 -11.38 4.15
CA LEU A 8 1.79 -12.19 4.08
C LEU A 8 1.88 -13.40 3.13
N GLY A 9 3.07 -13.79 2.64
CA GLY A 9 3.12 -14.85 1.62
C GLY A 9 4.49 -15.37 1.21
N GLY A 10 5.50 -15.30 2.08
CA GLY A 10 6.82 -15.81 1.76
C GLY A 10 6.91 -17.34 1.88
N LEU A 11 6.78 -18.03 0.73
CA LEU A 11 7.34 -19.34 0.36
C LEU A 11 6.41 -20.58 0.34
N GLY A 12 6.11 -21.01 -0.90
CA GLY A 12 6.12 -22.42 -1.31
C GLY A 12 4.88 -23.27 -1.00
N ILE A 13 3.88 -23.21 -1.88
CA ILE A 13 2.82 -24.25 -1.93
C ILE A 13 3.45 -25.56 -2.41
N ALA A 14 3.67 -26.49 -1.49
CA ALA A 14 3.65 -27.90 -1.84
C ALA A 14 2.19 -28.35 -1.85
N CYS A 15 1.67 -28.80 -3.01
CA CYS A 15 0.38 -29.47 -3.10
C CYS A 15 0.37 -30.73 -2.21
N ALA A 16 -0.08 -30.60 -0.97
CA ALA A 16 -0.34 -31.74 -0.10
C ALA A 16 -1.78 -32.21 -0.31
N LYS A 17 -1.95 -33.45 -0.80
CA LYS A 17 -3.26 -34.13 -0.88
C LYS A 17 -3.93 -34.16 0.51
N PRO A 18 -5.28 -34.15 0.59
CA PRO A 18 -5.99 -34.19 1.86
C PRO A 18 -5.71 -35.50 2.60
N ILE A 19 -4.95 -35.43 3.70
CA ILE A 19 -4.77 -36.56 4.62
C ILE A 19 -5.95 -36.54 5.59
N ARG A 20 -6.84 -37.54 5.48
CA ARG A 20 -7.87 -37.81 6.49
C ARG A 20 -7.19 -38.23 7.80
N LEU A 21 -7.18 -37.36 8.80
CA LEU A 21 -6.84 -37.72 10.17
C LEU A 21 -7.96 -38.60 10.75
N CYS A 22 -7.64 -39.85 11.08
CA CYS A 22 -8.55 -40.74 11.81
C CYS A 22 -8.55 -40.38 13.32
N PRO A 23 -9.69 -40.52 14.01
CA PRO A 23 -9.77 -40.22 15.44
C PRO A 23 -9.12 -41.37 16.24
N SER A 24 -8.03 -41.07 16.94
CA SER A 24 -7.40 -42.01 17.89
C SER A 24 -8.07 -41.92 19.26
N THR A 25 -8.54 -43.07 19.74
CA THR A 25 -9.15 -43.31 21.06
C THR A 25 -8.24 -42.92 22.22
N SER A 26 -8.85 -42.30 23.23
CA SER A 26 -8.23 -41.74 24.43
C SER A 26 -7.67 -42.82 25.36
N SER A 27 -6.37 -42.77 25.64
CA SER A 27 -5.78 -43.38 26.85
C SER A 27 -5.23 -42.27 27.74
N THR A 28 -5.87 -42.07 28.88
CA THR A 28 -5.50 -41.12 29.93
C THR A 28 -4.20 -41.56 30.61
N SER A 29 -3.08 -41.01 30.17
CA SER A 29 -1.85 -40.88 30.96
C SER A 29 -1.74 -39.44 31.43
N SER A 30 -1.46 -39.22 32.71
CA SER A 30 -1.17 -37.92 33.31
C SER A 30 0.08 -37.28 32.66
N THR A 31 -0.10 -36.62 31.52
CA THR A 31 0.92 -35.79 30.89
C THR A 31 0.95 -34.45 31.61
N SER A 32 2.11 -34.09 32.17
CA SER A 32 2.42 -32.68 32.36
C SER A 32 2.10 -31.96 31.05
N THR A 33 1.23 -30.96 31.10
CA THR A 33 0.89 -30.19 29.91
C THR A 33 2.15 -29.48 29.46
N ARG A 34 2.81 -30.04 28.44
CA ARG A 34 4.02 -29.47 27.86
C ARG A 34 3.73 -28.02 27.45
N GLU A 35 4.68 -27.15 27.73
CA GLU A 35 4.60 -25.71 27.49
C GLU A 35 4.31 -25.43 25.98
N PRO A 36 3.45 -24.44 25.62
CA PRO A 36 3.03 -24.19 24.25
C PRO A 36 4.17 -23.96 23.24
N CYS A 37 5.17 -23.15 23.55
CA CYS A 37 6.33 -22.90 22.68
C CYS A 37 7.20 -24.15 22.49
N ALA A 38 7.33 -25.01 23.52
CA ALA A 38 7.98 -26.32 23.33
C ALA A 38 7.21 -27.23 22.36
N LYS A 39 5.88 -27.14 22.33
CA LYS A 39 5.05 -27.89 21.37
C LYS A 39 5.17 -27.31 19.96
N VAL A 40 5.25 -25.98 19.80
CA VAL A 40 5.53 -25.35 18.50
C VAL A 40 6.88 -25.83 17.97
N SER A 41 7.94 -25.76 18.79
CA SER A 41 9.28 -26.26 18.44
C SER A 41 9.23 -27.72 17.95
N ALA A 42 8.61 -28.61 18.72
CA ALA A 42 8.46 -30.02 18.34
C ALA A 42 7.63 -30.23 17.06
N SER A 43 6.57 -29.43 16.85
CA SER A 43 5.71 -29.50 15.68
C SER A 43 6.43 -29.02 14.42
N SER A 44 7.22 -27.94 14.52
CA SER A 44 8.03 -27.42 13.43
C SER A 44 9.07 -28.43 12.96
N VAL A 45 9.80 -29.06 13.88
CA VAL A 45 10.76 -30.13 13.56
C VAL A 45 10.07 -31.31 12.88
N SER A 46 8.91 -31.73 13.42
CA SER A 46 8.16 -32.85 12.86
C SER A 46 7.66 -32.56 11.44
N TYR A 47 7.18 -31.33 11.18
CA TYR A 47 6.71 -30.91 9.86
C TYR A 47 7.84 -30.89 8.83
N LEU A 48 8.99 -30.28 9.16
CA LEU A 48 10.14 -30.19 8.25
C LEU A 48 10.74 -31.57 7.94
N ALA A 49 10.75 -32.48 8.92
CA ALA A 49 11.15 -33.86 8.70
C ALA A 49 10.19 -34.62 7.76
N ALA A 50 8.89 -34.34 7.84
CA ALA A 50 7.87 -34.93 6.98
C ALA A 50 7.79 -34.30 5.59
N THR A 51 8.24 -33.04 5.44
CA THR A 51 8.20 -32.27 4.19
C THR A 51 9.59 -31.72 3.84
N PRO A 52 10.53 -32.55 3.34
CA PRO A 52 11.93 -32.15 3.17
C PRO A 52 12.17 -31.02 2.15
N THR A 53 11.19 -30.71 1.31
CA THR A 53 11.25 -29.60 0.34
C THR A 53 10.66 -28.30 0.90
N ALA A 54 10.02 -28.34 2.08
CA ALA A 54 9.51 -27.14 2.72
C ALA A 54 10.67 -26.33 3.30
N VAL A 55 10.63 -25.03 3.05
CA VAL A 55 11.62 -24.06 3.57
C VAL A 55 11.20 -23.43 4.89
N ALA A 56 9.93 -23.59 5.26
CA ALA A 56 9.32 -23.10 6.48
C ALA A 56 8.35 -24.17 7.03
N ALA A 57 8.18 -24.19 8.35
CA ALA A 57 7.24 -25.11 8.98
C ALA A 57 5.82 -24.55 8.98
N VAL A 58 4.82 -25.42 8.82
CA VAL A 58 3.41 -25.08 9.03
C VAL A 58 2.92 -25.81 10.27
N VAL A 59 2.39 -25.07 11.24
CA VAL A 59 1.87 -25.60 12.50
C VAL A 59 0.42 -25.15 12.73
N ASP A 60 -0.24 -25.76 13.71
CA ASP A 60 -1.57 -25.35 14.15
C ASP A 60 -1.55 -23.89 14.65
N GLY A 61 -2.44 -23.05 14.13
CA GLY A 61 -2.46 -21.62 14.42
C GLY A 61 -2.84 -21.33 15.87
N GLN A 62 -3.73 -22.12 16.47
CA GLN A 62 -4.07 -21.97 17.89
C GLN A 62 -2.85 -22.28 18.77
N LEU A 63 -2.13 -23.36 18.46
CA LEU A 63 -0.90 -23.72 19.17
C LEU A 63 0.17 -22.62 19.08
N PHE A 64 0.34 -22.01 17.91
CA PHE A 64 1.27 -20.90 17.74
C PHE A 64 0.84 -19.66 18.53
N HIS A 65 -0.45 -19.29 18.50
CA HIS A 65 -0.97 -18.21 19.32
C HIS A 65 -0.79 -18.46 20.83
N GLU A 66 -1.07 -19.69 21.30
CA GLU A 66 -0.84 -20.08 22.70
C GLU A 66 0.65 -19.97 23.09
N CYS A 67 1.58 -20.20 22.17
CA CYS A 67 3.00 -19.90 22.39
C CYS A 67 3.24 -18.40 22.53
N LEU A 68 2.75 -17.56 21.61
CA LEU A 68 2.92 -16.11 21.70
C LEU A 68 2.34 -15.56 23.02
N GLU A 69 1.17 -16.04 23.44
CA GLU A 69 0.54 -15.67 24.71
C GLU A 69 1.29 -16.19 25.96
N SER A 70 2.14 -17.21 25.82
CA SER A 70 2.94 -17.73 26.93
C SER A 70 4.18 -16.87 27.23
N ILE A 71 4.55 -15.97 26.32
CA ILE A 71 5.76 -15.14 26.43
C ILE A 71 5.54 -14.04 27.48
N PRO A 72 6.30 -14.06 28.61
CA PRO A 72 6.16 -13.04 29.64
C PRO A 72 6.69 -11.70 29.14
N ILE A 73 6.05 -10.60 29.56
CA ILE A 73 6.55 -9.25 29.26
C ILE A 73 7.83 -8.96 30.05
N ASP A 74 8.83 -8.41 29.37
CA ASP A 74 9.96 -7.73 29.99
C ASP A 74 9.64 -6.23 30.06
N LYS A 75 9.15 -5.79 31.23
CA LYS A 75 8.68 -4.41 31.42
C LYS A 75 9.74 -3.37 31.06
N GLN A 76 11.00 -3.61 31.42
CA GLN A 76 12.05 -2.66 31.11
C GLN A 76 12.30 -2.63 29.60
N GLY A 77 12.30 -3.80 28.94
CA GLY A 77 12.46 -3.88 27.48
C GLY A 77 11.36 -3.17 26.71
N ALA A 78 10.11 -3.35 27.13
CA ALA A 78 8.96 -2.65 26.56
C ALA A 78 9.06 -1.12 26.74
N LEU A 79 9.46 -0.65 27.94
CA LEU A 79 9.70 0.79 28.18
C LEU A 79 10.85 1.33 27.34
N ASP A 80 11.98 0.61 27.27
CA ASP A 80 13.14 0.99 26.46
C ASP A 80 12.71 1.12 24.98
N GLN A 81 11.94 0.15 24.46
CA GLN A 81 11.41 0.17 23.10
C GLN A 81 10.52 1.39 22.86
N LEU A 82 9.50 1.64 23.71
CA LEU A 82 8.60 2.78 23.56
C LEU A 82 9.33 4.12 23.63
N HIS A 83 10.29 4.28 24.56
CA HIS A 83 11.09 5.50 24.67
C HIS A 83 12.00 5.70 23.46
N SER A 84 12.59 4.62 22.93
CA SER A 84 13.46 4.69 21.74
C SER A 84 12.69 4.99 20.44
N LEU A 85 11.39 4.68 20.37
CA LEU A 85 10.53 5.01 19.23
C LEU A 85 10.15 6.48 19.15
N LYS A 86 10.03 7.17 20.29
CA LYS A 86 9.61 8.60 20.36
C LYS A 86 10.34 9.52 19.38
N PRO A 87 11.69 9.58 19.34
CA PRO A 87 12.39 10.50 18.44
C PRO A 87 12.18 10.19 16.95
N TYR A 88 11.92 8.93 16.59
CA TYR A 88 11.55 8.56 15.22
C TYR A 88 10.13 8.98 14.88
N ILE A 89 9.17 8.66 15.76
CA ILE A 89 7.76 9.01 15.57
C ILE A 89 7.59 10.52 15.47
N GLU A 90 8.38 11.31 16.21
CA GLU A 90 8.41 12.77 16.10
C GLU A 90 8.51 13.24 14.64
N LEU A 91 9.23 12.54 13.78
CA LEU A 91 9.47 12.96 12.39
C LEU A 91 8.29 12.67 11.45
N GLN A 92 7.23 12.00 11.93
CA GLN A 92 5.99 11.84 11.16
C GLN A 92 5.33 13.20 10.93
N SER A 93 5.21 13.58 9.65
CA SER A 93 4.75 14.92 9.27
C SER A 93 3.24 15.13 9.42
N THR A 94 2.46 14.06 9.57
CA THR A 94 0.99 14.13 9.67
C THR A 94 0.44 14.07 11.09
N LEU A 95 1.26 13.91 12.14
CA LEU A 95 0.80 13.77 13.53
C LEU A 95 -0.24 14.83 13.94
N PRO A 96 0.01 16.13 13.74
CA PRO A 96 -1.00 17.17 13.72
C PRO A 96 -2.42 16.82 13.25
N TYR A 97 -2.50 16.41 11.98
CA TYR A 97 -3.73 16.21 11.25
C TYR A 97 -4.38 14.88 11.62
N LEU A 98 -3.61 13.89 12.06
CA LEU A 98 -4.17 12.66 12.63
C LEU A 98 -4.95 12.96 13.92
N ALA A 99 -4.44 13.85 14.77
CA ALA A 99 -5.11 14.22 16.01
C ALA A 99 -6.37 15.06 15.78
N ASN A 100 -6.41 15.84 14.69
CA ASN A 100 -7.53 16.71 14.33
C ASN A 100 -7.75 16.68 12.80
N PRO A 101 -8.29 15.58 12.25
CA PRO A 101 -8.49 15.47 10.82
C PRO A 101 -9.67 16.34 10.37
N PRO A 102 -9.77 16.69 9.08
CA PRO A 102 -10.96 17.30 8.50
C PRO A 102 -12.23 16.47 8.76
N ASP A 103 -13.39 17.14 8.83
CA ASP A 103 -14.68 16.49 9.13
C ASP A 103 -15.08 15.43 8.09
N ASP A 104 -14.60 15.55 6.85
CA ASP A 104 -14.84 14.62 5.74
C ASP A 104 -13.78 13.51 5.64
N TYR A 105 -12.79 13.48 6.54
CA TYR A 105 -11.83 12.38 6.62
C TYR A 105 -12.55 11.11 7.15
N PRO A 106 -12.49 9.98 6.43
CA PRO A 106 -13.31 8.81 6.76
C PRO A 106 -12.84 8.04 8.01
N GLN A 107 -11.70 8.40 8.59
CA GLN A 107 -11.10 7.68 9.71
C GLN A 107 -11.21 8.53 10.99
N SER A 108 -11.28 7.84 12.13
CA SER A 108 -11.35 8.51 13.43
C SER A 108 -10.06 9.28 13.74
N ALA A 109 -10.21 10.42 14.43
CA ALA A 109 -9.09 11.17 14.96
C ALA A 109 -8.26 10.32 15.94
N ILE A 110 -6.93 10.43 15.84
CA ILE A 110 -5.98 9.72 16.69
C ILE A 110 -4.76 10.59 17.02
N ASP A 111 -4.53 10.82 18.31
CA ASP A 111 -3.28 11.42 18.79
C ASP A 111 -2.25 10.30 19.05
N ILE A 112 -1.36 10.09 18.08
CA ILE A 112 -0.34 9.03 18.15
C ILE A 112 0.62 9.24 19.33
N GLN A 113 0.98 10.49 19.66
CA GLN A 113 1.93 10.77 20.74
C GLN A 113 1.29 10.50 22.10
N ALA A 114 0.06 10.96 22.31
CA ALA A 114 -0.68 10.69 23.54
C ALA A 114 -0.96 9.20 23.74
N ASN A 115 -1.25 8.45 22.67
CA ASN A 115 -1.44 7.01 22.76
C ASN A 115 -0.12 6.27 23.03
N LEU A 116 1.01 6.73 22.49
CA LEU A 116 2.32 6.19 22.85
C LEU A 116 2.65 6.43 24.34
N ASP A 117 2.32 7.60 24.87
CA ASP A 117 2.45 7.90 26.30
C ASP A 117 1.55 7.01 27.17
N ARG A 118 0.34 6.72 26.70
CA ARG A 118 -0.55 5.76 27.36
C ARG A 118 0.02 4.34 27.37
N LEU A 119 0.68 3.89 26.30
CA LEU A 119 1.37 2.59 26.30
C LEU A 119 2.49 2.56 27.35
N ILE A 120 3.25 3.66 27.49
CA ILE A 120 4.29 3.79 28.52
C ILE A 120 3.69 3.69 29.93
N GLU A 121 2.56 4.36 30.17
CA GLU A 121 1.83 4.29 31.44
C GLU A 121 1.30 2.87 31.71
N ASN A 122 0.69 2.23 30.71
CA ASN A 122 0.18 0.86 30.82
C ASN A 122 1.28 -0.14 31.18
N VAL A 123 2.46 -0.05 30.55
CA VAL A 123 3.61 -0.91 30.89
C VAL A 123 4.10 -0.62 32.31
N SER A 124 4.25 0.67 32.66
CA SER A 124 4.76 1.10 33.97
C SER A 124 3.85 0.67 35.13
N THR A 125 2.52 0.73 34.93
CA THR A 125 1.51 0.32 35.92
C THR A 125 1.27 -1.18 35.96
N GLY A 126 1.86 -1.95 35.04
CA GLY A 126 1.72 -3.40 34.98
C GLY A 126 0.39 -3.88 34.40
N THR A 127 -0.20 -3.11 33.48
CA THR A 127 -1.41 -3.49 32.73
C THR A 127 -1.15 -4.73 31.87
N TYR A 128 0.02 -4.81 31.24
CA TYR A 128 0.42 -5.98 30.44
C TYR A 128 1.06 -7.05 31.30
N SER A 129 0.68 -8.30 31.05
CA SER A 129 1.31 -9.49 31.63
C SER A 129 2.10 -10.32 30.60
N ARG A 130 1.82 -10.12 29.31
CA ARG A 130 2.37 -10.88 28.19
C ARG A 130 3.00 -9.93 27.18
N GLU A 131 4.11 -10.34 26.59
CA GLU A 131 4.81 -9.54 25.57
C GLU A 131 3.94 -9.35 24.32
N TYR A 132 3.22 -10.41 23.92
CA TYR A 132 2.33 -10.38 22.76
C TYR A 132 1.21 -9.34 22.89
N ASP A 133 0.59 -9.20 24.07
CA ASP A 133 -0.46 -8.18 24.29
C ASP A 133 0.10 -6.76 24.12
N PHE A 134 1.28 -6.50 24.69
CA PHE A 134 1.97 -5.21 24.57
C PHE A 134 2.30 -4.89 23.11
N GLN A 135 2.92 -5.85 22.40
CA GLN A 135 3.30 -5.63 21.00
C GLN A 135 2.09 -5.52 20.07
N THR A 136 0.99 -6.20 20.39
CA THR A 136 -0.28 -6.06 19.66
C THR A 136 -0.82 -4.64 19.75
N ASP A 137 -0.88 -4.06 20.96
CA ASP A 137 -1.32 -2.68 21.16
C ASP A 137 -0.37 -1.67 20.50
N LEU A 138 0.95 -1.93 20.55
CA LEU A 138 1.94 -1.11 19.84
C LEU A 138 1.72 -1.16 18.32
N TYR A 139 1.45 -2.34 17.75
CA TYR A 139 1.21 -2.45 16.32
C TYR A 139 -0.09 -1.77 15.90
N HIS A 140 -1.17 -1.93 16.68
CA HIS A 140 -2.42 -1.20 16.46
C HIS A 140 -2.23 0.31 16.44
N LEU A 141 -1.36 0.86 17.31
CA LEU A 141 -1.03 2.28 17.28
C LEU A 141 -0.44 2.71 15.92
N PHE A 142 0.49 1.96 15.35
CA PHE A 142 1.04 2.29 14.02
C PHE A 142 -0.01 2.17 12.91
N LEU A 143 -0.84 1.12 12.93
CA LEU A 143 -1.90 0.92 11.93
C LEU A 143 -3.00 1.99 12.02
N SER A 144 -3.25 2.53 13.21
CA SER A 144 -4.28 3.55 13.45
C SER A 144 -4.02 4.87 12.74
N ALA A 145 -2.79 5.16 12.33
CA ALA A 145 -2.46 6.33 11.54
C ALA A 145 -3.04 6.28 10.12
N ARG A 146 -3.41 5.08 9.63
CA ARG A 146 -3.97 4.87 8.29
C ARG A 146 -3.07 5.43 7.18
N ASP A 147 -1.76 5.31 7.39
CA ASP A 147 -0.72 5.83 6.51
C ASP A 147 0.31 4.74 6.26
N GLY A 148 0.39 4.22 5.03
CA GLY A 148 1.34 3.18 4.65
C GLY A 148 2.83 3.56 4.77
N HIS A 149 3.17 4.84 5.01
CA HIS A 149 4.54 5.28 5.34
C HIS A 149 4.82 5.32 6.85
N PHE A 150 3.80 5.32 7.72
CA PHE A 150 4.00 5.25 9.17
C PHE A 150 3.97 3.78 9.61
N SER A 151 5.16 3.17 9.68
CA SER A 151 5.29 1.71 9.75
C SER A 151 6.29 1.29 10.81
N PHE A 152 5.88 0.34 11.63
CA PHE A 152 6.70 -0.41 12.57
C PHE A 152 6.00 -1.73 12.86
N ILE A 153 6.64 -2.86 12.54
CA ILE A 153 6.09 -4.19 12.76
C ILE A 153 6.88 -4.82 13.91
N PRO A 154 6.30 -4.97 15.11
CA PRO A 154 7.02 -5.53 16.25
C PRO A 154 7.58 -6.93 15.95
N ASP A 155 8.73 -7.24 16.54
CA ASP A 155 9.49 -8.47 16.26
C ASP A 155 8.72 -9.78 16.46
N LEU A 156 7.78 -9.87 17.42
CA LEU A 156 6.98 -11.10 17.62
C LEU A 156 6.06 -11.41 16.43
N PHE A 157 5.59 -10.39 15.71
CA PHE A 157 4.82 -10.57 14.47
C PHE A 157 5.70 -11.10 13.32
N GLY A 158 7.02 -11.18 13.54
CA GLY A 158 8.00 -11.77 12.65
C GLY A 158 8.31 -13.24 12.88
N VAL A 159 7.90 -13.81 14.01
CA VAL A 159 8.20 -15.21 14.36
C VAL A 159 7.45 -16.18 13.44
N GLY A 160 6.23 -15.81 13.05
CA GLY A 160 5.37 -16.57 12.15
C GLY A 160 4.19 -15.72 11.71
N SER A 161 3.50 -16.16 10.65
CA SER A 161 2.29 -15.51 10.15
C SER A 161 1.11 -16.46 10.16
N PHE A 162 -0.07 -15.96 10.52
CA PHE A 162 -1.32 -16.72 10.45
C PHE A 162 -1.83 -16.79 9.01
N THR A 163 -2.48 -17.90 8.67
CA THR A 163 -3.11 -18.09 7.38
C THR A 163 -4.42 -18.84 7.54
N VAL A 164 -5.44 -18.43 6.77
CA VAL A 164 -6.68 -19.18 6.57
C VAL A 164 -6.57 -19.86 5.19
N PRO A 165 -6.07 -21.11 5.14
CA PRO A 165 -5.68 -21.74 3.87
C PRO A 165 -6.88 -21.99 2.98
N ASP A 166 -6.67 -21.93 1.66
CA ASP A 166 -7.66 -22.24 0.63
C ASP A 166 -8.97 -21.43 0.71
N ALA A 167 -8.94 -20.27 1.38
CA ALA A 167 -10.13 -19.43 1.64
C ALA A 167 -10.09 -18.07 0.93
N ALA A 168 -9.26 -17.94 -0.12
CA ALA A 168 -9.10 -16.66 -0.82
C ALA A 168 -10.47 -16.16 -1.31
N LEU A 169 -10.78 -14.90 -1.06
CA LEU A 169 -12.06 -14.30 -1.45
C LEU A 169 -11.91 -13.47 -2.72
N VAL A 170 -13.01 -13.31 -3.45
CA VAL A 170 -13.17 -12.32 -4.52
C VAL A 170 -14.49 -11.57 -4.35
N SER A 171 -14.52 -10.29 -4.73
CA SER A 171 -15.72 -9.45 -4.73
C SER A 171 -16.07 -9.08 -6.16
N ILE A 172 -17.07 -9.75 -6.75
CA ILE A 172 -17.41 -9.58 -8.16
C ILE A 172 -18.88 -9.26 -8.39
N SER A 173 -19.12 -8.49 -9.45
CA SER A 173 -20.40 -8.36 -10.10
C SER A 173 -20.48 -9.38 -11.23
N LEU A 174 -21.50 -10.25 -11.22
CA LEU A 174 -21.62 -11.32 -12.22
C LEU A 174 -22.02 -10.78 -13.61
N ASP A 175 -22.84 -9.73 -13.65
CA ASP A 175 -23.24 -9.05 -14.88
C ASP A 175 -22.43 -7.77 -15.15
N GLY A 176 -21.64 -7.32 -14.16
CA GLY A 176 -20.88 -6.08 -14.24
C GLY A 176 -21.72 -4.81 -14.03
N PHE A 177 -23.00 -4.93 -13.63
CA PHE A 177 -23.92 -3.83 -13.38
C PHE A 177 -24.46 -3.85 -11.95
N GLN A 178 -24.77 -5.03 -11.41
CA GLN A 178 -25.21 -5.19 -10.03
C GLN A 178 -24.06 -4.94 -9.05
N LEU A 179 -24.42 -4.57 -7.82
CA LEU A 179 -23.46 -4.50 -6.72
C LEU A 179 -22.75 -5.86 -6.57
N PRO A 180 -21.44 -5.86 -6.28
CA PRO A 180 -20.68 -7.08 -6.21
C PRO A 180 -21.07 -7.88 -4.97
N GLN A 181 -20.97 -9.19 -5.08
CA GLN A 181 -21.09 -10.11 -3.96
C GLN A 181 -19.74 -10.80 -3.70
N VAL A 182 -19.59 -11.31 -2.48
CA VAL A 182 -18.37 -11.99 -2.03
C VAL A 182 -18.48 -13.48 -2.33
N TYR A 183 -17.43 -14.05 -2.90
CA TYR A 183 -17.33 -15.48 -3.23
C TYR A 183 -15.97 -16.02 -2.79
N LEU A 184 -15.88 -17.34 -2.61
CA LEU A 184 -14.57 -17.99 -2.63
C LEU A 184 -13.99 -17.89 -4.04
N ARG A 185 -12.72 -17.52 -4.13
CA ARG A 185 -11.97 -17.45 -5.38
C ARG A 185 -12.03 -18.77 -6.14
N HIS A 186 -11.94 -19.90 -5.43
CA HIS A 186 -11.97 -21.23 -6.03
C HIS A 186 -13.27 -21.48 -6.81
N ASP A 187 -14.42 -21.04 -6.29
CA ASP A 187 -15.73 -21.22 -6.93
C ASP A 187 -15.91 -20.36 -8.19
N ILE A 188 -15.13 -19.28 -8.31
CA ILE A 188 -15.18 -18.35 -9.44
C ILE A 188 -14.11 -18.68 -10.49
N VAL A 189 -12.86 -18.77 -10.06
CA VAL A 189 -11.69 -18.80 -10.95
C VAL A 189 -11.28 -20.22 -11.29
N ASP A 190 -11.32 -21.12 -10.30
CA ASP A 190 -10.79 -22.47 -10.47
C ASP A 190 -11.86 -23.49 -10.90
N PHE A 191 -13.14 -23.08 -10.93
CA PHE A 191 -14.24 -23.91 -11.42
C PHE A 191 -14.29 -23.92 -12.95
N SER A 192 -13.82 -25.02 -13.56
CA SER A 192 -14.13 -25.39 -14.95
C SER A 192 -15.25 -26.43 -14.95
N PRO A 193 -16.29 -26.31 -15.81
CA PRO A 193 -17.29 -27.37 -15.99
C PRO A 193 -16.69 -28.73 -16.37
N GLU A 194 -15.44 -28.77 -16.85
CA GLU A 194 -14.75 -30.00 -17.25
C GLU A 194 -14.19 -30.81 -16.06
N THR A 195 -13.92 -30.19 -14.91
CA THR A 195 -13.26 -30.85 -13.76
C THR A 195 -14.24 -31.47 -12.76
N SER A 196 -15.54 -31.14 -12.82
CA SER A 196 -16.56 -31.67 -11.90
C SER A 196 -17.04 -33.09 -12.24
N GLY A 197 -16.62 -33.66 -13.37
CA GLY A 197 -17.05 -35.00 -13.80
C GLY A 197 -18.56 -35.11 -14.11
N GLU A 198 -19.30 -33.99 -14.10
CA GLU A 198 -20.71 -33.95 -14.48
C GLU A 198 -20.83 -33.92 -16.01
N SER A 199 -20.88 -35.12 -16.57
CA SER A 199 -21.05 -35.30 -18.02
C SER A 199 -22.49 -34.98 -18.43
N SER A 200 -22.63 -34.06 -19.38
CA SER A 200 -23.70 -34.00 -20.37
C SER A 200 -25.15 -33.99 -19.86
N GLY A 201 -25.62 -32.79 -19.49
CA GLY A 201 -27.02 -32.37 -19.52
C GLY A 201 -27.10 -30.90 -19.99
N PRO A 202 -28.24 -30.40 -20.50
CA PRO A 202 -28.33 -29.04 -21.03
C PRO A 202 -28.02 -28.05 -19.90
N GLU A 203 -27.00 -27.21 -20.12
CA GLU A 203 -26.56 -26.05 -19.34
C GLU A 203 -27.25 -25.86 -17.97
N LYS A 204 -26.86 -26.64 -16.96
CA LYS A 204 -26.91 -26.09 -15.61
C LYS A 204 -25.73 -25.14 -15.51
N SER A 205 -25.97 -23.86 -15.82
CA SER A 205 -25.12 -22.75 -15.39
C SER A 205 -24.80 -22.96 -13.91
N TYR A 206 -23.57 -23.36 -13.60
CA TYR A 206 -23.10 -23.40 -12.23
C TYR A 206 -23.07 -21.95 -11.74
N MET A 207 -24.05 -21.57 -10.93
CA MET A 207 -24.03 -20.31 -10.23
C MET A 207 -23.31 -20.52 -8.89
N PRO A 208 -22.15 -19.87 -8.69
CA PRO A 208 -21.46 -19.93 -7.41
C PRO A 208 -22.36 -19.32 -6.32
N SER A 209 -22.35 -19.92 -5.12
CA SER A 209 -23.14 -19.37 -4.01
C SER A 209 -22.33 -18.26 -3.34
N PRO A 210 -22.90 -17.06 -3.15
CA PRO A 210 -22.20 -15.99 -2.45
C PRO A 210 -22.05 -16.33 -0.95
N VAL A 211 -20.97 -15.81 -0.36
CA VAL A 211 -20.73 -15.83 1.08
C VAL A 211 -21.67 -14.83 1.75
N THR A 212 -22.41 -15.28 2.76
CA THR A 212 -23.36 -14.46 3.52
C THR A 212 -22.86 -14.10 4.90
N SER A 213 -22.02 -14.95 5.50
CA SER A 213 -21.50 -14.74 6.85
C SER A 213 -20.12 -15.33 7.05
N ILE A 214 -19.32 -14.70 7.92
CA ILE A 214 -18.04 -15.21 8.40
C ILE A 214 -18.05 -15.13 9.92
N ASN A 215 -17.76 -16.25 10.59
CA ASN A 215 -17.81 -16.40 12.05
C ASN A 215 -19.15 -15.91 12.64
N ASP A 216 -20.26 -16.32 12.01
CA ASP A 216 -21.65 -15.95 12.34
C ASP A 216 -21.95 -14.43 12.26
N ILE A 217 -21.04 -13.64 11.69
CA ILE A 217 -21.22 -12.20 11.43
C ILE A 217 -21.55 -12.00 9.95
N PRO A 218 -22.51 -11.14 9.57
CA PRO A 218 -22.78 -10.80 8.17
C PRO A 218 -21.49 -10.40 7.44
N VAL A 219 -21.27 -10.95 6.23
CA VAL A 219 -19.98 -10.88 5.54
C VAL A 219 -19.43 -9.46 5.40
N LEU A 220 -20.26 -8.49 5.04
CA LEU A 220 -19.83 -7.10 4.85
C LEU A 220 -19.43 -6.43 6.17
N ASN A 221 -20.10 -6.76 7.28
CA ASN A 221 -19.73 -6.25 8.59
C ASN A 221 -18.40 -6.85 9.04
N TYR A 222 -18.22 -8.16 8.88
CA TYR A 222 -16.96 -8.84 9.21
C TYR A 222 -15.78 -8.24 8.44
N LEU A 223 -15.93 -8.11 7.11
CA LEU A 223 -14.87 -7.56 6.27
C LEU A 223 -14.59 -6.09 6.56
N SER A 224 -15.63 -5.29 6.87
CA SER A 224 -15.44 -3.88 7.27
C SER A 224 -14.58 -3.77 8.52
N THR A 225 -14.83 -4.58 9.56
CA THR A 225 -13.97 -4.62 10.74
C THR A 225 -12.53 -5.03 10.40
N LYS A 226 -12.33 -5.94 9.44
CA LYS A 226 -10.98 -6.32 9.00
C LYS A 226 -10.22 -5.21 8.26
N THR A 227 -10.92 -4.27 7.62
CA THR A 227 -10.24 -3.09 7.05
C THR A 227 -9.61 -2.20 8.12
N GLU A 228 -10.11 -2.24 9.36
CA GLU A 228 -9.56 -1.47 10.48
C GLU A 228 -8.19 -2.00 10.96
N GLU A 229 -7.77 -3.18 10.49
CA GLU A 229 -6.45 -3.76 10.75
C GLU A 229 -5.43 -3.41 9.65
N LEU A 230 -5.81 -2.57 8.67
CA LEU A 230 -4.98 -2.22 7.51
C LEU A 230 -4.56 -0.73 7.50
N PRO A 231 -3.38 -0.39 6.98
CA PRO A 231 -2.86 0.98 6.96
C PRO A 231 -3.40 1.80 5.75
N PHE A 232 -4.72 1.81 5.58
CA PHE A 232 -5.41 2.47 4.46
C PHE A 232 -6.30 3.59 4.98
N HIS A 233 -6.13 4.80 4.45
CA HIS A 233 -7.02 5.90 4.75
C HIS A 233 -8.35 5.79 3.99
N ASP A 234 -8.32 5.25 2.76
CA ASP A 234 -9.52 5.02 1.96
C ASP A 234 -10.16 3.64 2.28
N PRO A 235 -11.40 3.60 2.79
CA PRO A 235 -12.04 2.32 3.17
C PRO A 235 -12.34 1.39 1.99
N ASP A 236 -12.52 1.93 0.79
CA ASP A 236 -12.83 1.13 -0.41
C ASP A 236 -11.58 0.46 -0.97
N ALA A 237 -10.44 1.16 -0.97
CA ALA A 237 -9.12 0.55 -1.21
C ALA A 237 -8.76 -0.50 -0.15
N ALA A 238 -9.03 -0.22 1.13
CA ALA A 238 -8.82 -1.19 2.21
C ALA A 238 -9.66 -2.47 2.01
N TYR A 239 -10.92 -2.31 1.59
CA TYR A 239 -11.79 -3.43 1.26
C TYR A 239 -11.23 -4.26 0.10
N ASN A 240 -10.78 -3.62 -1.00
CA ASN A 240 -10.14 -4.33 -2.10
C ASN A 240 -8.95 -5.18 -1.66
N PHE A 241 -8.14 -4.68 -0.73
CA PHE A 241 -6.95 -5.38 -0.24
C PHE A 241 -7.26 -6.67 0.54
N LEU A 242 -8.51 -6.89 0.96
CA LEU A 242 -8.93 -8.15 1.57
C LEU A 242 -9.06 -9.30 0.57
N PHE A 243 -9.21 -8.99 -0.72
CA PHE A 243 -9.51 -9.95 -1.78
C PHE A 243 -8.29 -10.34 -2.61
N SER A 244 -8.39 -11.48 -3.29
CA SER A 244 -7.40 -11.89 -4.27
C SER A 244 -7.54 -11.09 -5.55
N GLU A 245 -6.43 -10.49 -6.01
CA GLU A 245 -6.38 -9.70 -7.24
C GLU A 245 -5.06 -9.99 -7.98
N SER A 246 -5.13 -10.06 -9.32
CA SER A 246 -4.01 -10.46 -10.19
C SER A 246 -2.75 -9.61 -10.06
N ALA A 247 -2.88 -8.27 -10.09
CA ALA A 247 -1.74 -7.37 -9.95
C ALA A 247 -1.11 -7.47 -8.55
N GLN A 248 -1.91 -7.67 -7.50
CA GLN A 248 -1.41 -7.95 -6.15
C GLN A 248 -0.66 -9.30 -6.08
N ILE A 249 -1.12 -10.34 -6.76
CA ILE A 249 -0.39 -11.62 -6.86
C ILE A 249 0.96 -11.41 -7.56
N VAL A 250 0.97 -10.66 -8.67
CA VAL A 250 2.20 -10.33 -9.39
C VAL A 250 3.17 -9.55 -8.49
N GLN A 251 2.65 -8.63 -7.68
CA GLN A 251 3.46 -7.74 -6.84
C GLN A 251 3.95 -8.35 -5.53
N PHE A 252 3.10 -9.17 -4.89
CA PHE A 252 3.29 -9.61 -3.51
C PHE A 252 3.29 -11.15 -3.36
N GLY A 253 3.22 -11.87 -4.48
CA GLY A 253 3.20 -13.34 -4.49
C GLY A 253 1.97 -13.89 -3.76
N PRO A 254 2.13 -14.92 -2.90
CA PRO A 254 1.04 -15.50 -2.13
C PRO A 254 0.29 -14.50 -1.23
N SER A 255 0.91 -13.37 -0.86
CA SER A 255 0.23 -12.30 -0.11
C SER A 255 -0.91 -11.67 -0.92
N GLY A 256 -0.77 -11.67 -2.25
CA GLY A 256 -1.77 -11.15 -3.19
C GLY A 256 -3.05 -11.99 -3.30
N HIS A 257 -3.15 -13.10 -2.55
CA HIS A 257 -4.43 -13.78 -2.32
C HIS A 257 -5.37 -13.01 -1.38
N GLY A 258 -4.91 -11.88 -0.82
CA GLY A 258 -5.69 -10.94 -0.05
C GLY A 258 -5.43 -11.02 1.46
N ALA A 259 -5.59 -9.90 2.15
CA ALA A 259 -5.39 -9.81 3.60
C ALA A 259 -6.43 -10.62 4.41
N PHE A 260 -7.54 -11.06 3.81
CA PHE A 260 -8.48 -11.96 4.50
C PHE A 260 -7.85 -13.32 4.84
N VAL A 261 -7.14 -13.93 3.88
CA VAL A 261 -6.48 -15.22 4.10
C VAL A 261 -5.14 -15.10 4.78
N ASN A 262 -4.57 -13.89 4.77
CA ASN A 262 -3.30 -13.57 5.39
C ASN A 262 -3.52 -12.51 6.49
N PRO A 263 -4.20 -12.85 7.59
CA PRO A 263 -4.51 -11.87 8.63
C PRO A 263 -3.27 -11.49 9.45
N THR A 264 -3.15 -10.20 9.75
CA THR A 264 -2.08 -9.66 10.60
C THR A 264 -2.16 -10.20 12.02
N PHE A 265 -3.38 -10.27 12.57
CA PHE A 265 -3.66 -10.75 13.93
C PHE A 265 -4.32 -12.13 13.88
N TYR A 266 -4.17 -12.89 14.95
CA TYR A 266 -4.76 -14.23 15.06
C TYR A 266 -6.28 -14.17 14.82
N PRO A 267 -6.81 -14.83 13.77
CA PRO A 267 -8.24 -14.75 13.42
C PRO A 267 -9.14 -15.67 14.27
N GLY A 268 -8.57 -16.39 15.23
CA GLY A 268 -9.22 -17.48 15.96
C GLY A 268 -8.81 -18.86 15.45
N ARG A 269 -9.30 -19.91 16.10
CA ARG A 269 -8.93 -21.31 15.83
C ARG A 269 -9.33 -21.77 14.43
N GLU A 270 -10.50 -21.36 14.00
CA GLU A 270 -11.05 -21.68 12.69
C GLU A 270 -11.86 -20.50 12.18
N THR A 271 -11.95 -20.40 10.86
CA THR A 271 -12.83 -19.47 10.16
C THR A 271 -14.04 -20.25 9.65
N VAL A 272 -15.23 -19.82 10.07
CA VAL A 272 -16.51 -20.43 9.68
C VAL A 272 -17.14 -19.57 8.60
N ILE A 273 -17.28 -20.09 7.38
CA ILE A 273 -17.85 -19.35 6.24
C ILE A 273 -19.21 -19.97 5.89
N GLY A 274 -20.26 -19.14 5.92
CA GLY A 274 -21.63 -19.50 5.56
C GLY A 274 -22.02 -18.93 4.21
N PHE A 275 -22.76 -19.70 3.43
CA PHE A 275 -23.16 -19.38 2.05
C PHE A 275 -24.68 -19.26 1.92
N GLU A 276 -25.13 -18.53 0.91
CA GLU A 276 -26.56 -18.32 0.61
C GLU A 276 -27.33 -19.62 0.36
N ASN A 277 -26.69 -20.64 -0.22
CA ASN A 277 -27.28 -21.97 -0.41
C ASN A 277 -27.44 -22.79 0.89
N GLY A 278 -27.07 -22.22 2.05
CA GLY A 278 -27.15 -22.85 3.37
C GLY A 278 -25.98 -23.75 3.73
N THR A 279 -24.98 -23.92 2.84
CA THR A 279 -23.75 -24.64 3.17
C THR A 279 -22.86 -23.83 4.10
N ILE A 280 -22.05 -24.53 4.89
CA ILE A 280 -21.09 -23.93 5.83
C ILE A 280 -19.79 -24.72 5.72
N ILE A 281 -18.66 -24.00 5.62
CA ILE A 281 -17.32 -24.59 5.71
C ILE A 281 -16.60 -24.07 6.96
N ARG A 282 -15.70 -24.90 7.48
CA ARG A 282 -14.86 -24.58 8.64
C ARG A 282 -13.42 -24.81 8.26
N ILE A 283 -12.62 -23.75 8.36
CA ILE A 283 -11.24 -23.75 7.89
C ILE A 283 -10.33 -23.52 9.10
N PRO A 284 -9.54 -24.52 9.52
CA PRO A 284 -8.60 -24.34 10.61
C PRO A 284 -7.57 -23.27 10.26
N THR A 285 -7.26 -22.40 11.22
CA THR A 285 -6.16 -21.44 11.11
C THR A 285 -4.84 -22.18 11.26
N VAL A 286 -3.90 -21.93 10.35
CA VAL A 286 -2.53 -22.43 10.44
C VAL A 286 -1.57 -21.27 10.67
N ALA A 287 -0.36 -21.57 11.12
CA ALA A 287 0.73 -20.62 11.20
C ALA A 287 1.94 -21.09 10.38
N ASN A 288 2.44 -20.22 9.52
CA ASN A 288 3.71 -20.39 8.82
C ASN A 288 4.82 -19.84 9.73
N ILE A 289 5.78 -20.67 10.11
CA ILE A 289 6.87 -20.31 11.03
C ILE A 289 8.06 -19.79 10.24
N HIS A 290 8.46 -18.54 10.53
CA HIS A 290 9.52 -17.82 9.83
C HIS A 290 10.85 -17.76 10.60
N ALA A 291 10.80 -18.00 11.92
CA ALA A 291 11.97 -18.03 12.79
C ALA A 291 12.29 -19.44 13.32
N SER A 292 13.56 -19.73 13.60
CA SER A 292 13.95 -21.00 14.20
C SER A 292 13.50 -21.09 15.65
N PHE A 293 12.88 -22.21 16.03
CA PHE A 293 12.50 -22.56 17.40
C PHE A 293 13.56 -23.43 18.11
N ASP A 294 14.78 -23.51 17.56
CA ASP A 294 15.90 -24.21 18.19
C ASP A 294 16.22 -23.58 19.55
N GLY A 295 16.28 -24.40 20.60
CA GLY A 295 16.51 -23.93 21.97
C GLY A 295 15.30 -23.29 22.65
N VAL A 296 14.17 -23.14 21.97
CA VAL A 296 12.92 -22.62 22.55
C VAL A 296 12.18 -23.76 23.25
N SER A 297 12.06 -23.65 24.57
CA SER A 297 11.45 -24.68 25.43
C SER A 297 10.32 -24.16 26.32
N ASP A 298 10.17 -22.84 26.42
CA ASP A 298 9.10 -22.16 27.10
C ASP A 298 8.95 -20.71 26.59
N GLY A 299 7.90 -20.00 27.00
CA GLY A 299 7.72 -18.57 26.67
C GLY A 299 8.89 -17.68 27.10
N SER A 300 9.63 -18.03 28.17
CA SER A 300 10.79 -17.24 28.63
C SER A 300 11.99 -17.39 27.69
N SER A 301 12.28 -18.60 27.23
CA SER A 301 13.29 -18.84 26.19
C SER A 301 12.84 -18.28 24.84
N ALA A 302 11.55 -18.32 24.51
CA ALA A 302 11.02 -17.66 23.32
C ALA A 302 11.26 -16.13 23.34
N TYR A 303 11.04 -15.46 24.48
CA TYR A 303 11.38 -14.03 24.63
C TYR A 303 12.86 -13.77 24.33
N GLN A 304 13.75 -14.60 24.90
CA GLN A 304 15.20 -14.45 24.71
C GLN A 304 15.64 -14.71 23.26
N THR A 305 14.94 -15.60 22.55
CA THR A 305 15.25 -15.96 21.16
C THR A 305 14.71 -14.96 20.14
N PHE A 306 13.51 -14.42 20.36
CA PHE A 306 12.81 -13.63 19.33
C PHE A 306 12.80 -12.13 19.61
N CYS A 307 12.77 -11.73 20.88
CA CYS A 307 12.67 -10.32 21.26
C CYS A 307 14.07 -9.72 21.51
N VAL A 308 15.01 -10.03 20.60
CA VAL A 308 16.45 -9.88 20.79
C VAL A 308 16.87 -8.42 20.80
N ARG A 309 17.58 -8.03 21.86
CA ARG A 309 18.25 -6.74 22.00
C ARG A 309 19.69 -6.74 21.48
N GLU A 310 20.15 -7.73 20.73
CA GLU A 310 21.51 -7.74 20.18
C GLU A 310 21.51 -7.28 18.72
N GLU A 311 22.64 -6.72 18.25
CA GLU A 311 22.74 -6.11 16.92
C GLU A 311 22.31 -7.09 15.82
N PRO A 312 21.38 -6.71 14.91
CA PRO A 312 21.12 -7.49 13.73
C PRO A 312 22.42 -7.58 12.94
N GLN A 313 22.87 -8.81 12.68
CA GLN A 313 23.77 -9.04 11.56
C GLN A 313 22.98 -8.68 10.31
N TRP A 314 23.20 -7.46 9.81
CA TRP A 314 22.58 -6.98 8.58
C TRP A 314 22.82 -8.03 7.49
N PRO A 315 21.78 -8.70 6.99
CA PRO A 315 21.94 -9.53 5.82
C PRO A 315 22.47 -8.62 4.72
N THR A 316 23.60 -8.96 4.12
CA THR A 316 23.85 -8.54 2.74
C THR A 316 22.62 -8.96 1.96
N GLY A 317 21.98 -8.02 1.25
CA GLY A 317 20.74 -8.27 0.54
C GLY A 317 20.77 -9.60 -0.23
N PRO A 318 19.61 -10.22 -0.48
CA PRO A 318 19.55 -11.48 -1.21
C PRO A 318 20.43 -11.38 -2.47
N PRO A 319 21.22 -12.42 -2.80
CA PRO A 319 21.97 -12.41 -4.04
C PRO A 319 20.99 -12.09 -5.18
N PRO A 320 21.39 -11.24 -6.15
CA PRO A 320 20.53 -10.96 -7.29
C PRO A 320 20.06 -12.29 -7.89
N PRO A 321 18.79 -12.41 -8.27
CA PRO A 321 18.30 -13.61 -8.93
C PRO A 321 19.24 -13.95 -10.09
N PRO A 322 19.46 -15.24 -10.41
CA PRO A 322 20.28 -15.62 -11.54
C PRO A 322 19.79 -14.87 -12.78
N GLN A 323 20.68 -14.10 -13.41
CA GLN A 323 20.39 -13.45 -14.68
C GLN A 323 20.02 -14.54 -15.68
N THR A 324 18.74 -14.68 -16.00
CA THR A 324 18.27 -15.49 -17.10
C THR A 324 18.50 -14.74 -18.41
N ASP A 325 19.09 -15.43 -19.38
CA ASP A 325 19.40 -14.92 -20.72
C ASP A 325 18.23 -14.12 -21.33
N PRO A 326 18.45 -12.90 -21.86
CA PRO A 326 17.42 -12.10 -22.50
C PRO A 326 17.18 -12.64 -23.92
N SER A 327 16.40 -13.71 -24.04
CA SER A 327 15.94 -14.21 -25.34
C SER A 327 14.45 -14.55 -25.35
N SER A 328 13.64 -13.70 -24.73
CA SER A 328 12.23 -13.40 -25.03
C SER A 328 11.70 -12.47 -23.94
N LEU A 329 10.77 -11.56 -24.26
CA LEU A 329 10.06 -10.80 -23.23
C LEU A 329 9.23 -11.81 -22.42
N ALA A 330 9.61 -12.06 -21.17
CA ALA A 330 8.88 -12.96 -20.29
C ALA A 330 7.49 -12.38 -20.03
N THR A 331 6.44 -13.17 -20.24
CA THR A 331 5.07 -12.71 -19.99
C THR A 331 4.85 -12.58 -18.48
N ILE A 332 4.41 -11.41 -18.03
CA ILE A 332 3.97 -11.19 -16.65
C ILE A 332 2.70 -12.04 -16.42
N PRO A 333 2.61 -12.87 -15.36
CA PRO A 333 1.42 -13.69 -15.10
C PRO A 333 0.14 -12.85 -15.11
N PHE A 334 -0.93 -13.33 -15.77
CA PHE A 334 -2.22 -12.64 -15.99
C PHE A 334 -2.22 -11.47 -16.98
N TYR A 335 -1.05 -11.05 -17.48
CA TYR A 335 -0.92 -10.00 -18.49
C TYR A 335 -0.65 -10.64 -19.87
N PRO A 336 -1.04 -9.97 -20.96
CA PRO A 336 -0.67 -10.41 -22.30
C PRO A 336 0.84 -10.22 -22.56
N PRO A 337 1.39 -10.75 -23.66
CA PRO A 337 2.76 -10.45 -24.07
C PRO A 337 2.97 -8.94 -24.29
N PRO A 338 4.01 -8.33 -23.70
CA PRO A 338 4.28 -6.90 -23.85
C PRO A 338 4.95 -6.54 -25.18
N ILE A 339 4.78 -5.29 -25.61
CA ILE A 339 5.47 -4.68 -26.75
C ILE A 339 6.86 -4.18 -26.34
N VAL A 340 6.96 -3.62 -25.14
CA VAL A 340 8.20 -3.25 -24.45
C VAL A 340 8.05 -3.52 -22.97
N GLN A 341 9.14 -3.84 -22.29
CA GLN A 341 9.17 -4.12 -20.87
C GLN A 341 10.58 -3.87 -20.34
N ASP A 342 10.70 -3.43 -19.10
CA ASP A 342 11.98 -3.45 -18.39
C ASP A 342 12.31 -4.85 -17.86
N SER A 343 13.58 -5.06 -17.53
CA SER A 343 14.13 -6.35 -17.10
C SER A 343 13.57 -6.87 -15.77
N GLU A 344 13.04 -6.00 -14.93
CA GLU A 344 12.56 -6.32 -13.58
C GLU A 344 11.02 -6.24 -13.43
N ASN A 345 10.27 -6.12 -14.54
CA ASN A 345 8.81 -6.07 -14.59
C ASN A 345 8.18 -4.90 -13.79
N HIS A 346 8.84 -3.74 -13.74
CA HIS A 346 8.25 -2.54 -13.14
C HIS A 346 7.29 -1.83 -14.08
N VAL A 347 7.65 -1.78 -15.37
CA VAL A 347 6.90 -1.04 -16.39
C VAL A 347 6.86 -1.81 -17.70
N ALA A 348 5.67 -1.85 -18.31
CA ALA A 348 5.41 -2.56 -19.54
C ALA A 348 4.43 -1.80 -20.42
N GLY A 349 4.64 -1.85 -21.73
CA GLY A 349 3.78 -1.24 -22.74
C GLY A 349 3.04 -2.29 -23.57
N TYR A 350 1.75 -2.06 -23.81
CA TYR A 350 0.86 -2.97 -24.55
C TYR A 350 0.01 -2.21 -25.57
N PHE A 351 -0.51 -2.93 -26.56
CA PHE A 351 -1.52 -2.45 -27.49
C PHE A 351 -2.78 -3.29 -27.38
N LEU A 352 -3.94 -2.62 -27.33
CA LEU A 352 -5.21 -3.31 -27.54
C LEU A 352 -5.37 -3.59 -29.04
N ASN A 353 -5.81 -4.80 -29.36
CA ASN A 353 -5.84 -5.32 -30.74
C ASN A 353 -7.25 -5.81 -31.16
N ASN A 354 -8.30 -5.42 -30.43
CA ASN A 354 -9.68 -5.69 -30.83
C ASN A 354 -10.21 -4.55 -31.73
N SER A 355 -11.22 -4.85 -32.54
CA SER A 355 -11.76 -3.92 -33.53
C SER A 355 -12.37 -2.64 -32.95
N MET A 356 -12.61 -2.57 -31.63
CA MET A 356 -13.20 -1.41 -30.96
C MET A 356 -12.16 -0.48 -30.34
N ASN A 357 -10.94 -0.97 -30.09
CA ASN A 357 -9.91 -0.25 -29.32
C ASN A 357 -8.51 -0.37 -29.95
N ASP A 358 -8.43 -0.60 -31.26
CA ASP A 358 -7.15 -0.74 -31.98
C ASP A 358 -6.32 0.56 -32.01
N ASP A 359 -6.93 1.70 -31.67
CA ASP A 359 -6.29 3.00 -31.48
C ASP A 359 -5.75 3.23 -30.06
N THR A 360 -5.95 2.26 -29.15
CA THR A 360 -5.64 2.38 -27.73
C THR A 360 -4.36 1.63 -27.35
N ALA A 361 -3.49 2.32 -26.62
CA ALA A 361 -2.27 1.79 -26.00
C ALA A 361 -2.44 1.71 -24.48
N VAL A 362 -1.68 0.82 -23.83
CA VAL A 362 -1.68 0.70 -22.37
C VAL A 362 -0.24 0.76 -21.84
N LEU A 363 0.00 1.68 -20.90
CA LEU A 363 1.22 1.72 -20.09
C LEU A 363 0.88 1.16 -18.71
N SER A 364 1.33 -0.06 -18.42
CA SER A 364 1.20 -0.64 -17.08
C SER A 364 2.44 -0.30 -16.26
N ILE A 365 2.24 0.40 -15.15
CA ILE A 365 3.29 0.72 -14.18
C ILE A 365 2.92 -0.01 -12.90
N LEU A 366 3.49 -1.20 -12.74
CA LEU A 366 3.29 -2.00 -11.54
C LEU A 366 3.86 -1.26 -10.33
N ASN A 367 5.07 -0.68 -10.43
CA ASN A 367 5.62 0.18 -9.37
C ASN A 367 6.75 1.07 -9.90
N PHE A 368 7.14 2.06 -9.11
CA PHE A 368 8.24 2.98 -9.42
C PHE A 368 9.54 2.60 -8.67
N ASP A 369 9.69 1.35 -8.21
CA ASP A 369 10.80 0.92 -7.34
C ASP A 369 11.98 0.32 -8.12
N ALA A 370 12.31 0.91 -9.27
CA ALA A 370 13.41 0.46 -10.13
C ALA A 370 14.78 0.95 -9.60
N GLN A 371 15.15 0.54 -8.38
CA GLN A 371 16.38 0.99 -7.69
C GLN A 371 17.67 0.63 -8.45
N ASN A 372 17.71 -0.56 -9.05
CA ASN A 372 18.91 -1.06 -9.73
C ASN A 372 19.09 -0.48 -11.13
N HIS A 373 17.97 -0.28 -11.84
CA HIS A 373 17.95 0.09 -13.26
C HIS A 373 16.95 1.22 -13.57
N PRO A 374 17.03 2.38 -12.89
CA PRO A 374 16.09 3.48 -13.11
C PRO A 374 16.20 4.08 -14.52
N ASP A 375 17.36 3.96 -15.17
CA ASP A 375 17.58 4.38 -16.56
C ASP A 375 16.87 3.45 -17.57
N GLU A 376 16.77 2.16 -17.25
CA GLU A 376 16.03 1.20 -18.07
C GLU A 376 14.52 1.44 -17.99
N PHE A 377 14.00 1.71 -16.78
CA PHE A 377 12.62 2.12 -16.58
C PHE A 377 12.28 3.35 -17.45
N GLN A 378 13.10 4.40 -17.33
CA GLN A 378 12.96 5.63 -18.12
C GLN A 378 12.96 5.34 -19.63
N ARG A 379 13.94 4.56 -20.12
CA ARG A 379 14.09 4.24 -21.55
C ARG A 379 12.94 3.39 -22.08
N THR A 380 12.38 2.50 -21.26
CA THR A 380 11.24 1.66 -21.63
C THR A 380 10.02 2.51 -21.95
N ILE A 381 9.74 3.53 -21.12
CA ILE A 381 8.64 4.49 -21.38
C ILE A 381 8.90 5.28 -22.66
N ALA A 382 10.11 5.82 -22.85
CA ALA A 382 10.46 6.58 -24.05
C ALA A 382 10.27 5.74 -25.32
N THR A 383 10.71 4.48 -25.28
CA THR A 383 10.57 3.52 -26.39
C THR A 383 9.09 3.19 -26.64
N PHE A 384 8.30 3.03 -25.58
CA PHE A 384 6.86 2.78 -25.70
C PHE A 384 6.14 3.94 -26.40
N LEU A 385 6.40 5.17 -25.96
CA LEU A 385 5.78 6.38 -26.52
C LEU A 385 6.18 6.57 -28.00
N GLU A 386 7.43 6.27 -28.36
CA GLU A 386 7.86 6.28 -29.75
C GLU A 386 7.10 5.25 -30.60
N LYS A 387 6.94 4.01 -30.11
CA LYS A 387 6.15 2.98 -30.80
C LYS A 387 4.67 3.36 -30.92
N CYS A 388 4.09 4.00 -29.91
CA CYS A 388 2.72 4.53 -29.97
C CYS A 388 2.58 5.55 -31.11
N ARG A 389 3.54 6.47 -31.24
CA ARG A 389 3.59 7.46 -32.32
C ARG A 389 3.75 6.80 -33.70
N GLU A 390 4.66 5.84 -33.83
CA GLU A 390 4.92 5.11 -35.09
C GLU A 390 3.70 4.31 -35.57
N THR A 391 2.94 3.76 -34.62
CA THR A 391 1.75 2.93 -34.90
C THR A 391 0.45 3.72 -34.91
N GLY A 392 0.50 5.04 -34.70
CA GLY A 392 -0.67 5.93 -34.78
C GLY A 392 -1.68 5.74 -33.65
N LYS A 393 -1.25 5.30 -32.46
CA LYS A 393 -2.13 5.19 -31.28
C LYS A 393 -2.57 6.58 -30.84
N THR A 394 -3.85 6.74 -30.50
CA THR A 394 -4.47 8.05 -30.19
C THR A 394 -5.00 8.13 -28.76
N LYS A 395 -5.14 6.98 -28.08
CA LYS A 395 -5.62 6.85 -26.70
C LYS A 395 -4.62 6.07 -25.85
N LEU A 396 -4.52 6.42 -24.57
CA LEU A 396 -3.63 5.79 -23.61
C LEU A 396 -4.38 5.46 -22.31
N ILE A 397 -4.30 4.21 -21.88
CA ILE A 397 -4.60 3.80 -20.51
C ILE A 397 -3.28 3.74 -19.74
N ILE A 398 -3.22 4.37 -18.58
CA ILE A 398 -2.14 4.22 -17.61
C ILE A 398 -2.68 3.36 -16.47
N ASP A 399 -2.24 2.10 -16.42
CA ASP A 399 -2.64 1.12 -15.42
C ASP A 399 -1.65 1.13 -14.25
N VAL A 400 -2.13 1.46 -13.06
CA VAL A 400 -1.36 1.53 -11.80
C VAL A 400 -1.92 0.60 -10.72
N PHE A 401 -2.58 -0.49 -11.12
CA PHE A 401 -3.04 -1.53 -10.19
C PHE A 401 -1.90 -2.01 -9.28
N ALA A 402 -2.20 -2.17 -7.98
CA ALA A 402 -1.25 -2.61 -6.96
C ALA A 402 0.07 -1.79 -6.89
N ASN A 403 0.06 -0.54 -7.38
CA ASN A 403 1.26 0.31 -7.40
C ASN A 403 1.54 0.99 -6.07
N GLY A 404 2.47 0.41 -5.31
CA GLY A 404 2.91 0.92 -4.00
C GLY A 404 3.89 2.09 -4.03
N GLY A 405 4.17 2.68 -5.19
CA GLY A 405 5.13 3.78 -5.35
C GLY A 405 6.57 3.32 -5.60
N GLY A 406 7.56 4.07 -5.11
CA GLY A 406 8.99 3.80 -5.31
C GLY A 406 9.81 5.09 -5.33
N ILE A 407 10.66 5.27 -6.34
CA ILE A 407 11.48 6.48 -6.51
C ILE A 407 10.61 7.61 -7.04
N VAL A 408 10.45 8.69 -6.27
CA VAL A 408 9.60 9.85 -6.62
C VAL A 408 9.95 10.41 -7.99
N GLU A 409 11.24 10.50 -8.28
CA GLU A 409 11.78 11.08 -9.51
C GLU A 409 11.42 10.27 -10.76
N LEU A 410 11.17 8.95 -10.66
CA LEU A 410 10.65 8.16 -11.79
C LEU A 410 9.19 8.52 -12.11
N GLY A 411 8.38 8.83 -11.09
CA GLY A 411 7.03 9.35 -11.29
C GLY A 411 7.03 10.73 -11.96
N LEU A 412 7.93 11.62 -11.52
CA LEU A 412 8.11 12.94 -12.14
C LEU A 412 8.59 12.82 -13.59
N ASP A 413 9.59 11.96 -13.84
CA ASP A 413 10.10 11.72 -15.20
C ASP A 413 9.02 11.16 -16.13
N THR A 414 8.25 10.18 -15.67
CA THR A 414 7.12 9.61 -16.42
C THR A 414 6.11 10.69 -16.81
N PHE A 415 5.78 11.60 -15.90
CA PHE A 415 4.88 12.72 -16.19
C PHE A 415 5.45 13.63 -17.29
N VAL A 416 6.75 13.97 -17.22
CA VAL A 416 7.40 14.83 -18.23
C VAL A 416 7.50 14.12 -19.58
N GLN A 417 7.72 12.81 -19.61
CA GLN A 417 7.71 12.06 -20.88
C GLN A 417 6.32 12.09 -21.56
N LEU A 418 5.24 12.07 -20.78
CA LEU A 418 3.87 12.20 -21.29
C LEU A 418 3.55 13.64 -21.72
N PHE A 419 3.99 14.63 -20.94
CA PHE A 419 3.73 16.04 -21.16
C PHE A 419 5.05 16.84 -21.22
N PRO A 420 5.81 16.73 -22.33
CA PRO A 420 7.16 17.28 -22.42
C PRO A 420 7.20 18.80 -22.35
N ASN A 421 6.06 19.48 -22.52
CA ASN A 421 5.93 20.92 -22.43
C ASN A 421 5.71 21.45 -21.00
N LEU A 422 5.61 20.58 -19.98
CA LEU A 422 5.38 20.94 -18.58
C LEU A 422 6.63 20.68 -17.72
N ASP A 423 6.98 21.62 -16.84
CA ASP A 423 8.23 21.58 -16.05
C ASP A 423 8.05 20.84 -14.71
N PRO A 424 8.79 19.72 -14.47
CA PRO A 424 8.70 18.88 -13.27
C PRO A 424 9.01 19.61 -11.96
N VAL A 425 9.84 20.65 -11.99
CA VAL A 425 10.31 21.34 -10.77
C VAL A 425 9.16 22.10 -10.11
N SER A 426 8.26 22.68 -10.90
CA SER A 426 7.14 23.48 -10.43
C SER A 426 5.88 22.67 -10.06
N LEU A 427 5.95 21.34 -10.12
CA LEU A 427 4.74 20.50 -10.14
C LEU A 427 4.18 20.13 -8.77
N SER A 428 4.95 20.26 -7.69
CA SER A 428 4.53 19.79 -6.38
C SER A 428 5.07 20.64 -5.25
N LEU A 429 4.22 20.92 -4.26
CA LEU A 429 4.61 21.58 -3.03
C LEU A 429 4.70 20.56 -1.89
N ALA A 430 5.52 20.88 -0.90
CA ALA A 430 5.72 20.05 0.27
C ALA A 430 5.91 20.90 1.52
N ASN A 431 5.64 20.30 2.69
CA ASN A 431 6.08 20.80 3.98
C ASN A 431 6.46 19.62 4.88
N MET A 432 7.12 19.92 6.01
CA MET A 432 7.48 18.95 7.03
C MET A 432 6.98 19.43 8.39
N ARG A 433 6.73 18.50 9.32
CA ARG A 433 6.48 18.88 10.72
C ARG A 433 7.78 19.36 11.36
N ALA A 434 7.77 20.61 11.83
CA ALA A 434 8.89 21.17 12.57
C ALA A 434 9.04 20.46 13.92
N SER A 435 10.27 20.11 14.25
CA SER A 435 10.66 19.41 15.48
C SER A 435 12.10 19.74 15.83
N GLU A 436 12.46 19.61 17.10
CA GLU A 436 13.85 19.79 17.52
C GLU A 436 14.77 18.79 16.79
N THR A 437 14.31 17.54 16.63
CA THR A 437 15.02 16.49 15.89
C THR A 437 15.25 16.88 14.43
N LEU A 438 14.20 17.32 13.70
CA LEU A 438 14.33 17.76 12.30
C LEU A 438 15.26 18.97 12.17
N ASN A 439 15.17 19.93 13.10
CA ASN A 439 16.02 21.12 13.07
C ASN A 439 17.49 20.75 13.24
N GLN A 440 17.82 19.89 14.21
CA GLN A 440 19.20 19.45 14.44
C GLN A 440 19.75 18.65 13.25
N LEU A 441 18.95 17.77 12.65
CA LEU A 441 19.31 17.08 11.40
C LEU A 441 19.68 18.09 10.31
N GLY A 442 18.80 19.04 10.02
CA GLY A 442 19.04 19.97 8.92
C GLY A 442 20.17 20.97 9.18
N LEU A 443 20.38 21.40 10.43
CA LEU A 443 21.53 22.25 10.79
C LEU A 443 22.88 21.54 10.66
N GLY A 444 22.91 20.22 10.88
CA GLY A 444 24.13 19.41 10.76
C GLY A 444 24.45 18.99 9.32
N HIS A 445 23.43 18.73 8.50
CA HIS A 445 23.60 18.35 7.10
C HIS A 445 23.76 19.51 6.14
N SER A 446 22.99 20.58 6.34
CA SER A 446 23.07 21.74 5.47
C SER A 446 24.39 22.49 5.69
N PRO A 447 25.18 22.74 4.64
CA PRO A 447 26.46 23.40 4.78
C PRO A 447 26.28 24.82 5.33
N SER A 448 27.23 25.26 6.17
CA SER A 448 27.31 26.67 6.56
C SER A 448 27.48 27.57 5.33
N PRO A 449 27.09 28.86 5.41
CA PRO A 449 27.19 29.79 4.27
C PRO A 449 28.59 29.87 3.64
N SER A 450 29.65 29.63 4.41
CA SER A 450 31.04 29.61 3.93
C SER A 450 31.42 28.33 3.16
N ARG A 451 30.68 27.22 3.34
CA ARG A 451 30.90 25.92 2.69
C ARG A 451 29.87 25.60 1.60
N PHE A 452 28.82 26.39 1.47
CA PHE A 452 27.66 26.13 0.62
C PHE A 452 28.03 25.76 -0.84
N ASN A 453 29.04 26.44 -1.40
CA ASN A 453 29.50 26.22 -2.78
C ASN A 453 30.60 25.15 -2.94
N ASN A 454 31.15 24.63 -1.84
CA ASN A 454 32.33 23.76 -1.85
C ASN A 454 32.04 22.29 -1.49
N ALA A 455 30.86 22.01 -0.92
CA ALA A 455 30.41 20.64 -0.64
C ALA A 455 29.38 20.21 -1.69
N PRO A 456 29.38 18.95 -2.17
CA PRO A 456 28.30 18.45 -3.02
C PRO A 456 26.97 18.39 -2.24
N PRO A 457 25.80 18.55 -2.90
CA PRO A 457 24.50 18.21 -2.33
C PRO A 457 24.43 16.73 -1.95
N THR A 458 23.78 16.40 -0.83
CA THR A 458 23.61 14.99 -0.42
C THR A 458 22.40 14.33 -1.06
N GLY A 459 21.42 15.11 -1.54
CA GLY A 459 20.14 14.60 -2.03
C GLY A 459 19.16 14.24 -0.91
N GLU A 460 19.56 14.36 0.36
CA GLU A 460 18.73 13.99 1.50
C GLU A 460 17.77 15.13 1.88
N ALA A 461 16.66 14.80 2.54
CA ALA A 461 15.61 15.78 2.89
C ALA A 461 16.05 16.85 3.90
N TRP A 462 17.12 16.60 4.64
CA TRP A 462 17.73 17.50 5.62
C TRP A 462 18.91 18.30 5.05
N ASP A 463 19.21 18.18 3.75
CA ASP A 463 20.05 19.15 3.03
C ASP A 463 19.16 20.22 2.40
N VAL A 464 19.35 21.47 2.80
CA VAL A 464 18.60 22.63 2.28
C VAL A 464 18.63 22.71 0.74
N ARG A 465 19.66 22.18 0.08
CA ARG A 465 19.79 22.20 -1.39
C ARG A 465 18.86 21.22 -2.09
N SER A 466 18.29 20.27 -1.36
CA SER A 466 17.23 19.37 -1.81
C SER A 466 15.86 20.07 -1.87
N ALA A 467 15.79 21.35 -1.51
CA ALA A 467 14.57 22.16 -1.56
C ALA A 467 14.79 23.50 -2.28
N LEU A 468 13.73 23.98 -2.90
CA LEU A 468 13.60 25.31 -3.51
C LEU A 468 12.42 26.03 -2.86
N THR A 469 12.40 27.36 -2.91
CA THR A 469 11.25 28.14 -2.47
C THR A 469 10.01 27.80 -3.31
N PRO A 470 8.79 28.16 -2.88
CA PRO A 470 7.59 28.01 -3.71
C PRO A 470 7.67 28.68 -5.10
N GLU A 471 8.57 29.65 -5.26
CA GLU A 471 8.87 30.35 -6.52
C GLU A 471 10.01 29.67 -7.33
N GLY A 472 10.54 28.54 -6.87
CA GLY A 472 11.59 27.78 -7.54
C GLY A 472 13.02 28.32 -7.33
N LEU A 473 13.25 29.16 -6.31
CA LEU A 473 14.57 29.73 -6.02
C LEU A 473 15.34 28.88 -5.00
N SER A 474 16.68 28.84 -5.08
CA SER A 474 17.49 28.18 -4.05
C SER A 474 17.36 28.89 -2.69
N TYR A 475 17.18 28.12 -1.63
CA TYR A 475 17.33 28.64 -0.26
C TYR A 475 18.79 28.98 0.05
N ALA A 476 19.00 30.04 0.83
CA ALA A 476 20.34 30.46 1.23
C ALA A 476 20.95 29.60 2.37
N ASN A 477 20.10 29.02 3.22
CA ASN A 477 20.51 28.21 4.39
C ASN A 477 19.29 27.48 4.99
N TRP A 478 19.57 26.48 5.83
CA TRP A 478 18.53 25.68 6.50
C TRP A 478 17.48 26.49 7.26
N PRO A 479 17.83 27.52 8.08
CA PRO A 479 16.83 28.37 8.71
C PRO A 479 15.83 28.99 7.73
N GLY A 480 16.23 29.35 6.51
CA GLY A 480 15.31 29.85 5.49
C GLY A 480 14.23 28.85 5.07
N LEU A 481 14.55 27.55 5.03
CA LEU A 481 13.61 26.47 4.75
C LEU A 481 12.82 26.07 6.01
N TYR A 482 13.50 25.89 7.14
CA TYR A 482 12.91 25.43 8.39
C TYR A 482 11.88 26.43 8.94
N GLY A 483 12.13 27.74 8.82
CA GLY A 483 11.17 28.80 9.16
C GLY A 483 11.81 30.05 9.77
N PRO A 484 10.97 31.03 10.12
CA PRO A 484 10.62 31.14 11.52
C PRO A 484 9.30 30.39 11.77
N VAL A 485 9.27 29.48 12.75
CA VAL A 485 8.04 28.74 13.10
C VAL A 485 7.54 29.13 14.50
N PRO A 486 6.50 29.95 14.61
CA PRO A 486 5.52 29.82 15.70
C PRO A 486 4.09 29.65 15.15
N VAL A 487 3.28 28.82 15.81
CA VAL A 487 1.81 28.82 15.62
C VAL A 487 1.16 29.33 16.90
N SER A 488 0.41 30.43 16.84
CA SER A 488 -0.41 30.90 17.96
C SER A 488 -1.44 31.96 17.55
N SER A 489 -2.72 31.57 17.72
CA SER A 489 -3.91 32.36 18.06
C SER A 489 -4.32 33.52 17.14
N SER A 490 -5.14 33.23 16.10
CA SER A 490 -6.33 34.03 15.77
C SER A 490 -7.09 33.55 14.51
N ARG A 491 -7.83 32.43 14.55
CA ARG A 491 -9.13 32.26 13.87
C ARG A 491 -9.92 31.03 14.37
N PRO A 492 -11.12 31.16 14.96
CA PRO A 492 -11.75 30.04 15.68
C PRO A 492 -12.32 28.87 14.85
N ASP A 493 -12.23 28.87 13.51
CA ASP A 493 -13.16 28.09 12.69
C ASP A 493 -12.55 26.93 11.88
N SER A 494 -11.24 26.64 11.99
CA SER A 494 -10.66 25.41 11.43
C SER A 494 -9.68 24.77 12.42
N GLY A 495 -9.92 23.52 12.84
CA GLY A 495 -9.20 22.81 13.90
C GLY A 495 -7.69 22.53 13.68
N CYS A 496 -7.02 23.27 12.79
CA CYS A 496 -5.63 23.06 12.37
C CYS A 496 -4.64 24.10 12.95
N GLU A 497 -5.05 24.99 13.85
CA GLU A 497 -4.30 26.21 14.21
C GLU A 497 -3.15 26.03 15.23
N ASN A 498 -2.55 24.84 15.43
CA ASN A 498 -1.50 24.65 16.45
C ASN A 498 -0.23 23.92 15.96
N PHE A 499 -0.04 23.75 14.65
CA PHE A 499 1.00 22.84 14.14
C PHE A 499 2.26 23.53 13.65
N GLN A 500 3.36 23.35 14.39
CA GLN A 500 4.68 23.82 13.96
C GLN A 500 5.09 23.06 12.69
N LEU A 501 5.02 23.72 11.53
CA LEU A 501 5.43 23.19 10.22
C LEU A 501 6.58 24.03 9.67
N THR A 502 7.40 23.44 8.80
CA THR A 502 8.39 24.20 8.03
C THR A 502 7.70 25.14 7.03
N ASN A 503 8.46 26.06 6.43
CA ASN A 503 7.97 26.77 5.25
C ASN A 503 7.57 25.74 4.17
N THR A 504 6.53 26.07 3.39
CA THR A 504 6.22 25.29 2.18
C THR A 504 7.35 25.47 1.17
N PHE A 505 7.73 24.38 0.50
CA PHE A 505 8.85 24.34 -0.44
C PHE A 505 8.54 23.44 -1.64
N GLN A 506 9.32 23.60 -2.70
CA GLN A 506 9.38 22.65 -3.82
C GLN A 506 10.59 21.72 -3.61
N PRO A 507 10.39 20.40 -3.54
CA PRO A 507 11.51 19.45 -3.52
C PRO A 507 12.29 19.52 -4.85
N ASN A 508 13.62 19.50 -4.79
CA ASN A 508 14.49 19.70 -5.94
C ASN A 508 14.86 18.35 -6.60
N PRO A 509 14.19 17.94 -7.69
CA PRO A 509 14.39 16.61 -8.24
C PRO A 509 15.77 16.47 -8.92
N HIS A 510 16.41 17.57 -9.34
CA HIS A 510 17.77 17.54 -9.88
C HIS A 510 18.85 17.21 -8.86
N VAL A 511 18.54 17.38 -7.57
CA VAL A 511 19.43 17.05 -6.45
C VAL A 511 19.06 15.71 -5.84
N MET A 512 17.77 15.37 -5.82
CA MET A 512 17.24 14.16 -5.18
C MET A 512 17.26 12.92 -6.09
N ALA A 513 17.34 13.09 -7.43
CA ALA A 513 17.34 11.97 -8.36
C ALA A 513 18.51 11.00 -8.11
N PRO A 514 18.28 9.68 -8.21
CA PRO A 514 19.34 8.69 -8.17
C PRO A 514 20.39 8.99 -9.26
N PRO A 515 21.69 8.71 -9.03
CA PRO A 515 22.74 9.04 -9.99
C PRO A 515 22.56 8.47 -11.41
N ALA A 516 21.90 7.32 -11.55
CA ALA A 516 21.62 6.68 -12.83
C ALA A 516 20.40 7.28 -13.57
N LEU A 517 19.54 8.03 -12.87
CA LEU A 517 18.35 8.64 -13.44
C LEU A 517 18.66 10.06 -13.93
N GLN A 518 18.56 10.26 -15.24
CA GLN A 518 18.69 11.59 -15.85
C GLN A 518 17.30 12.11 -16.18
N LEU A 519 16.72 12.95 -15.31
CA LEU A 519 15.39 13.53 -15.55
C LEU A 519 15.25 14.09 -16.96
N THR A 520 14.18 13.67 -17.63
CA THR A 520 13.81 14.14 -18.97
C THR A 520 13.69 15.65 -18.97
N LYS A 521 14.35 16.30 -19.93
CA LYS A 521 14.34 17.76 -20.03
C LYS A 521 13.02 18.23 -20.63
N THR A 522 12.41 19.22 -19.99
CA THR A 522 11.26 19.94 -20.52
C THR A 522 11.59 20.56 -21.88
N ASN A 523 10.70 20.35 -22.85
CA ASN A 523 10.72 20.96 -24.16
C ASN A 523 9.36 21.62 -24.43
N ILE A 524 9.29 22.93 -24.20
CA ILE A 524 8.08 23.74 -24.34
C ILE A 524 7.48 23.66 -25.77
N SER A 525 8.31 23.38 -26.77
CA SER A 525 7.87 23.26 -28.17
C SER A 525 7.45 21.84 -28.56
N ALA A 526 7.69 20.83 -27.72
CA ALA A 526 7.30 19.45 -28.00
C ALA A 526 5.79 19.27 -27.79
N GLN A 527 5.19 18.47 -28.67
CA GLN A 527 3.81 18.04 -28.51
C GLN A 527 3.77 16.68 -27.79
N PRO A 528 2.87 16.51 -26.81
CA PRO A 528 2.56 15.20 -26.24
C PRO A 528 2.18 14.18 -27.33
N VAL A 529 2.51 12.91 -27.11
CA VAL A 529 2.06 11.81 -28.00
C VAL A 529 0.53 11.67 -27.96
N PHE A 530 -0.06 11.88 -26.77
CA PHE A 530 -1.49 11.80 -26.53
C PHE A 530 -1.99 13.14 -25.98
N ALA A 531 -3.16 13.59 -26.46
CA ALA A 531 -3.85 14.70 -25.81
C ALA A 531 -4.27 14.29 -24.39
N PRO A 532 -4.20 15.17 -23.37
CA PRO A 532 -4.59 14.82 -22.01
C PRO A 532 -5.99 14.19 -21.90
N SER A 533 -6.96 14.66 -22.70
CA SER A 533 -8.33 14.14 -22.77
C SER A 533 -8.46 12.69 -23.26
N ASN A 534 -7.41 12.20 -23.93
CA ASN A 534 -7.32 10.84 -24.46
C ASN A 534 -6.47 9.92 -23.57
N ILE A 535 -6.09 10.40 -22.39
CA ILE A 535 -5.38 9.61 -21.38
C ILE A 535 -6.35 9.29 -20.24
N LEU A 536 -6.26 8.06 -19.77
CA LEU A 536 -7.03 7.55 -18.65
C LEU A 536 -6.11 6.93 -17.60
N LEU A 537 -6.25 7.32 -16.34
CA LEU A 537 -5.62 6.67 -15.19
C LEU A 537 -6.54 5.56 -14.64
N LEU A 538 -6.04 4.33 -14.60
CA LEU A 538 -6.77 3.16 -14.10
C LEU A 538 -6.11 2.63 -12.82
N ALA A 539 -6.88 2.50 -11.74
CA ALA A 539 -6.40 2.06 -10.43
C ALA A 539 -7.38 1.13 -9.71
N ASP A 540 -6.88 0.36 -8.75
CA ASP A 540 -7.63 -0.50 -7.82
C ASP A 540 -7.73 0.11 -6.41
N GLY A 541 -7.37 1.39 -6.28
CA GLY A 541 -7.28 2.11 -4.99
C GLY A 541 -5.95 1.95 -4.26
N PHE A 542 -5.06 1.05 -4.68
CA PHE A 542 -3.80 0.81 -3.96
C PHE A 542 -2.74 1.90 -4.19
N CYS A 543 -2.82 2.64 -5.30
CA CYS A 543 -1.85 3.65 -5.73
C CYS A 543 -1.30 4.48 -4.56
N ALA A 544 0.00 4.36 -4.30
CA ALA A 544 0.63 4.89 -3.09
C ALA A 544 1.87 5.73 -3.38
N SER A 545 2.22 6.64 -2.48
CA SER A 545 3.53 7.29 -2.46
C SER A 545 3.83 7.95 -3.83
N THR A 546 4.91 7.59 -4.53
CA THR A 546 5.19 8.05 -5.90
C THR A 546 4.01 7.92 -6.87
N CYS A 547 3.23 6.84 -6.79
CA CYS A 547 2.04 6.69 -7.63
C CYS A 547 0.99 7.75 -7.29
N ALA A 548 0.76 8.02 -6.00
CA ALA A 548 -0.17 9.06 -5.57
C ALA A 548 0.30 10.45 -6.00
N ILE A 549 1.61 10.72 -5.98
CA ILE A 549 2.20 11.95 -6.54
C ILE A 549 1.89 12.00 -8.04
N PHE A 550 2.24 10.96 -8.79
CA PHE A 550 2.02 10.90 -10.23
C PHE A 550 0.54 11.09 -10.61
N ALA A 551 -0.39 10.46 -9.90
CA ALA A 551 -1.83 10.64 -10.07
C ALA A 551 -2.28 12.08 -9.80
N GLU A 552 -1.79 12.70 -8.72
CA GLU A 552 -2.04 14.11 -8.43
C GLU A 552 -1.52 15.02 -9.54
N LEU A 553 -0.34 14.72 -10.10
CA LEU A 553 0.23 15.50 -11.19
C LEU A 553 -0.61 15.41 -12.46
N LEU A 554 -1.03 14.20 -12.83
CA LEU A 554 -1.94 13.98 -13.95
C LEU A 554 -3.23 14.81 -13.77
N LYS A 555 -3.83 14.79 -12.59
CA LYS A 555 -5.07 15.54 -12.31
C LYS A 555 -4.84 17.05 -12.37
N THR A 556 -3.91 17.58 -11.57
CA THR A 556 -3.78 19.01 -11.35
C THR A 556 -3.18 19.76 -12.54
N HIS A 557 -2.14 19.22 -13.16
CA HIS A 557 -1.43 19.92 -14.25
C HIS A 557 -2.06 19.72 -15.62
N THR A 558 -3.02 18.80 -15.74
CA THR A 558 -3.88 18.70 -16.93
C THR A 558 -5.26 19.33 -16.70
N GLN A 559 -5.48 20.01 -15.57
CA GLN A 559 -6.76 20.64 -15.23
C GLN A 559 -7.93 19.64 -15.26
N GLY A 560 -7.69 18.41 -14.81
CA GLY A 560 -8.67 17.32 -14.81
C GLY A 560 -8.96 16.70 -16.17
N LEU A 561 -8.22 17.05 -17.23
CA LEU A 561 -8.44 16.47 -18.57
C LEU A 561 -8.07 14.98 -18.63
N VAL A 562 -7.06 14.55 -17.86
CA VAL A 562 -6.80 13.12 -17.65
C VAL A 562 -7.87 12.56 -16.72
N ARG A 563 -8.74 11.70 -17.26
CA ARG A 563 -9.82 11.06 -16.51
C ARG A 563 -9.29 9.89 -15.69
N SER A 564 -10.03 9.45 -14.67
CA SER A 564 -9.64 8.34 -13.81
C SER A 564 -10.76 7.31 -13.62
N VAL A 565 -10.38 6.03 -13.50
CA VAL A 565 -11.26 4.91 -13.19
C VAL A 565 -10.70 4.17 -11.99
N ALA A 566 -11.53 3.95 -10.97
CA ALA A 566 -11.25 3.04 -9.86
C ALA A 566 -12.03 1.72 -10.02
N VAL A 567 -11.42 0.58 -9.70
CA VAL A 567 -12.07 -0.74 -9.79
C VAL A 567 -12.17 -1.40 -8.41
N GLY A 568 -13.36 -1.91 -8.08
CA GLY A 568 -13.65 -2.61 -6.83
C GLY A 568 -14.31 -1.70 -5.78
N GLY A 569 -13.90 -1.87 -4.52
CA GLY A 569 -14.41 -1.22 -3.31
C GLY A 569 -15.64 -1.90 -2.73
N ARG A 570 -16.17 -1.37 -1.62
CA ARG A 570 -17.33 -1.92 -0.91
C ARG A 570 -18.59 -1.86 -1.78
N PRO A 571 -19.52 -2.82 -1.65
CA PRO A 571 -20.82 -2.77 -2.32
C PRO A 571 -21.73 -1.72 -1.67
N ALA A 572 -21.41 -0.44 -1.88
CA ALA A 572 -22.20 0.70 -1.47
C ALA A 572 -22.72 1.40 -2.73
N ALA A 573 -24.01 1.72 -2.72
CA ALA A 573 -24.63 2.57 -3.71
C ALA A 573 -25.18 3.81 -3.01
N TYR A 574 -25.08 4.96 -3.66
CA TYR A 574 -25.90 6.09 -3.26
C TYR A 574 -27.37 5.78 -3.55
N THR A 575 -28.23 6.10 -2.61
CA THR A 575 -29.65 6.19 -2.85
C THR A 575 -29.94 7.44 -3.68
N TYR A 576 -31.03 7.40 -4.46
CA TYR A 576 -31.46 8.54 -5.26
C TYR A 576 -31.68 9.81 -4.41
N ALA A 577 -32.08 9.65 -3.15
CA ALA A 577 -32.25 10.74 -2.20
C ALA A 577 -30.93 11.44 -1.83
N GLU A 578 -29.82 10.69 -1.80
CA GLU A 578 -28.48 11.23 -1.53
C GLU A 578 -27.91 11.96 -2.77
N LEU A 579 -28.13 11.44 -3.97
CA LEU A 579 -27.73 12.08 -5.23
C LEU A 579 -28.55 13.33 -5.57
N ASN A 580 -29.84 13.35 -5.23
CA ASN A 580 -30.74 14.45 -5.55
C ASN A 580 -30.57 15.69 -4.68
N ALA A 581 -29.95 15.56 -3.50
CA ALA A 581 -29.61 16.71 -2.67
C ALA A 581 -28.67 17.69 -3.41
N ASP A 582 -27.82 17.16 -4.31
CA ASP A 582 -26.79 17.95 -5.00
C ASP A 582 -27.05 18.19 -6.49
N LEU A 583 -27.78 17.31 -7.19
CA LEU A 583 -27.81 17.33 -8.67
C LEU A 583 -29.20 17.53 -9.32
N GLY A 584 -30.29 17.56 -8.55
CA GLY A 584 -31.61 18.01 -9.02
C GLY A 584 -32.26 17.20 -10.16
N TYR A 585 -31.86 15.95 -10.39
CA TYR A 585 -32.53 15.10 -11.38
C TYR A 585 -33.79 14.44 -10.79
N SER A 586 -34.77 14.12 -11.63
CA SER A 586 -35.95 13.32 -11.27
C SER A 586 -36.10 12.23 -12.33
N ASP A 587 -36.06 10.95 -11.90
CA ASP A 587 -36.38 9.72 -12.63
C ASP A 587 -35.25 8.95 -13.39
N VAL A 588 -34.31 8.32 -12.66
CA VAL A 588 -33.57 7.13 -13.16
C VAL A 588 -33.39 6.08 -12.03
N PRO A 589 -33.81 4.80 -12.20
CA PRO A 589 -33.85 3.79 -11.13
C PRO A 589 -32.53 3.01 -10.91
N VAL A 590 -31.36 3.54 -11.30
CA VAL A 590 -30.08 2.81 -11.19
C VAL A 590 -29.36 3.20 -9.90
N SER A 591 -29.03 2.21 -9.07
CA SER A 591 -28.11 2.36 -7.94
C SER A 591 -26.71 2.71 -8.49
N VAL A 592 -26.28 3.97 -8.32
CA VAL A 592 -24.96 4.42 -8.75
C VAL A 592 -23.93 3.97 -7.70
N PRO A 593 -22.84 3.27 -8.08
CA PRO A 593 -21.77 2.93 -7.15
C PRO A 593 -21.25 4.20 -6.46
N ALA A 594 -21.05 4.14 -5.14
CA ALA A 594 -20.42 5.26 -4.43
C ALA A 594 -19.01 5.54 -5.02
N PRO A 595 -18.53 6.78 -5.09
CA PRO A 595 -17.20 7.11 -5.54
C PRO A 595 -16.10 6.40 -4.74
N MET A 596 -14.98 6.14 -5.40
CA MET A 596 -13.80 5.51 -4.83
C MET A 596 -12.56 6.28 -5.28
N GLN A 597 -11.59 6.44 -4.39
CA GLN A 597 -10.33 7.11 -4.72
C GLN A 597 -9.39 6.20 -5.50
N VAL A 598 -8.54 6.80 -6.33
CA VAL A 598 -7.45 6.07 -7.00
C VAL A 598 -6.34 5.65 -6.03
N SER A 599 -6.18 6.41 -4.93
CA SER A 599 -5.11 6.25 -3.92
C SER A 599 -5.71 6.13 -2.53
N GLY A 600 -5.36 5.06 -1.82
CA GLY A 600 -5.97 4.72 -0.53
C GLY A 600 -5.02 4.29 0.59
N THR A 601 -3.73 4.12 0.31
CA THR A 601 -2.71 3.74 1.32
C THR A 601 -2.04 4.97 1.92
N THR A 602 -1.16 5.63 1.16
CA THR A 602 -0.52 6.90 1.54
C THR A 602 -0.42 7.84 0.33
N LYS A 603 -0.72 9.11 0.57
CA LYS A 603 -0.42 10.24 -0.32
C LYS A 603 0.78 11.05 0.20
N GLY A 604 1.52 10.50 1.17
CA GLY A 604 2.78 11.04 1.67
C GLY A 604 3.86 11.11 0.60
N ARG A 605 4.69 12.16 0.63
CA ARG A 605 5.71 12.37 -0.40
C ARG A 605 6.96 11.55 -0.17
N ALA A 606 7.37 11.39 1.08
CA ALA A 606 8.65 10.76 1.40
C ALA A 606 8.51 9.80 2.58
N PHE A 607 8.90 8.55 2.34
CA PHE A 607 9.17 7.59 3.38
C PHE A 607 10.58 7.81 3.91
N TRP A 608 10.73 8.03 5.21
CA TRP A 608 12.03 8.11 5.88
C TRP A 608 12.23 6.86 6.73
N PRO A 609 13.06 5.90 6.26
CA PRO A 609 13.38 4.71 7.04
C PRO A 609 14.08 5.10 8.35
N PHE A 610 13.78 4.40 9.43
CA PHE A 610 14.45 4.60 10.73
C PHE A 610 15.97 4.46 10.60
N ARG A 611 16.45 3.55 9.75
CA ARG A 611 17.88 3.39 9.46
C ARG A 611 18.49 4.65 8.85
N SER A 612 17.81 5.27 7.89
CA SER A 612 18.28 6.50 7.26
C SER A 612 18.26 7.67 8.24
N ILE A 613 17.23 7.78 9.08
CA ILE A 613 17.15 8.79 10.16
C ILE A 613 18.32 8.63 11.15
N LEU A 614 18.62 7.40 11.58
CA LEU A 614 19.72 7.13 12.50
C LEU A 614 21.09 7.50 11.88
N SER A 615 21.33 7.07 10.64
CA SER A 615 22.55 7.42 9.89
C SER A 615 22.69 8.93 9.69
N ALA A 616 21.57 9.61 9.43
CA ALA A 616 21.54 11.05 9.28
C ALA A 616 21.85 11.77 10.60
N ALA A 617 21.36 11.28 11.73
CA ALA A 617 21.67 11.86 13.04
C ALA A 617 23.17 11.80 13.35
N GLN A 618 23.80 10.64 13.13
CA GLN A 618 25.25 10.46 13.30
C GLN A 618 26.05 11.43 12.41
N THR A 619 25.65 11.57 11.15
CA THR A 619 26.30 12.49 10.19
C THR A 619 26.08 13.96 10.58
N ALA A 620 24.90 14.30 11.08
CA ALA A 620 24.55 15.65 11.52
C ALA A 620 25.37 16.10 12.73
N GLU A 621 25.60 15.20 13.71
CA GLU A 621 26.46 15.48 14.86
C GLU A 621 27.89 15.86 14.43
N GLU A 622 28.48 15.11 13.49
CA GLU A 622 29.78 15.45 12.92
C GLU A 622 29.75 16.81 12.19
N GLY A 623 28.67 17.08 11.44
CA GLY A 623 28.47 18.34 10.73
C GLY A 623 28.42 19.55 11.65
N LEU A 624 27.65 19.46 12.74
CA LEU A 624 27.52 20.48 13.77
C LEU A 624 28.87 20.74 14.48
N ALA A 625 29.60 19.67 14.80
CA ALA A 625 30.93 19.76 15.40
C ALA A 625 31.94 20.45 14.44
N ARG A 626 31.93 20.08 13.16
CA ARG A 626 32.82 20.64 12.13
C ARG A 626 32.61 22.15 11.93
N ASP A 627 31.37 22.63 11.96
CA ASP A 627 31.07 24.05 11.75
C ASP A 627 31.36 24.95 12.95
N ARG A 628 31.94 24.41 14.05
CA ARG A 628 32.20 25.15 15.29
C ARG A 628 30.99 25.98 15.73
N ARG A 629 29.80 25.39 15.62
CA ARG A 629 28.60 25.94 16.27
C ARG A 629 28.76 25.70 17.77
N GLU A 630 29.60 26.49 18.42
CA GLU A 630 29.85 26.42 19.86
C GLU A 630 28.50 26.52 20.58
N ASN A 631 28.15 25.49 21.36
CA ASN A 631 26.85 25.29 22.03
C ASN A 631 25.68 24.77 21.17
N ALA A 632 25.92 24.12 20.02
CA ALA A 632 24.86 23.40 19.32
C ALA A 632 24.27 22.31 20.23
N ASN A 633 22.97 22.43 20.54
CA ASN A 633 22.24 21.40 21.25
C ASN A 633 22.09 20.19 20.31
N VAL A 634 22.60 19.02 20.70
CA VAL A 634 22.46 17.74 19.97
C VAL A 634 21.59 16.74 20.74
N SER A 635 20.98 17.16 21.85
CA SER A 635 20.25 16.26 22.75
C SER A 635 19.02 15.59 22.14
N ALA A 636 18.54 16.05 20.97
CA ALA A 636 17.48 15.36 20.25
C ALA A 636 18.05 14.24 19.37
N LEU A 637 19.21 14.46 18.74
CA LEU A 637 19.94 13.44 17.99
C LEU A 637 20.42 12.30 18.89
N GLU A 638 20.96 12.62 20.08
CA GLU A 638 21.47 11.63 21.05
C GLU A 638 20.39 10.68 21.59
N LYS A 639 19.09 11.00 21.40
CA LYS A 639 17.98 10.12 21.79
C LYS A 639 17.70 9.04 20.75
N LEU A 640 18.15 9.22 19.50
CA LEU A 640 18.00 8.20 18.46
C LEU A 640 18.94 7.04 18.78
N SER A 641 18.38 5.83 18.76
CA SER A 641 19.14 4.60 18.99
C SER A 641 18.69 3.55 17.98
N ASP A 642 19.51 2.54 17.77
CA ASP A 642 19.18 1.41 16.91
C ASP A 642 18.14 0.46 17.53
N LEU A 643 17.70 0.65 18.78
CA LEU A 643 16.81 -0.28 19.46
C LEU A 643 15.50 -0.56 18.70
N PRO A 644 14.79 0.43 18.10
CA PRO A 644 13.64 0.14 17.25
C PRO A 644 14.00 -0.75 16.05
N LEU A 645 15.18 -0.58 15.47
CA LEU A 645 15.65 -1.40 14.34
C LEU A 645 15.98 -2.84 14.77
N ARG A 646 16.27 -3.08 16.05
CA ARG A 646 16.48 -4.43 16.62
C ARG A 646 15.17 -5.11 17.00
N ARG A 647 14.16 -4.32 17.36
CA ARG A 647 12.87 -4.77 17.90
C ARG A 647 11.73 -4.72 16.86
N THR A 648 12.08 -4.85 15.57
CA THR A 648 11.14 -4.86 14.44
C THR A 648 11.43 -6.03 13.52
N LEU A 649 10.37 -6.62 12.96
CA LEU A 649 10.48 -7.70 11.97
C LEU A 649 11.20 -7.25 10.69
N ARG A 650 10.96 -6.01 10.25
CA ARG A 650 11.48 -5.45 9.00
C ARG A 650 12.14 -4.10 9.23
N PRO A 651 13.43 -4.06 9.60
CA PRO A 651 14.15 -2.80 9.80
C PRO A 651 14.17 -1.91 8.54
N GLU A 652 14.13 -2.51 7.34
CA GLU A 652 14.04 -1.84 6.05
C GLU A 652 12.66 -1.20 5.77
N ALA A 653 11.63 -1.64 6.49
CA ALA A 653 10.25 -1.20 6.31
C ALA A 653 9.73 -0.38 7.50
N ALA A 654 10.56 -0.18 8.53
CA ALA A 654 10.26 0.70 9.65
C ALA A 654 10.60 2.15 9.29
N GLY A 655 9.65 3.05 9.44
CA GLY A 655 9.82 4.44 9.00
C GLY A 655 8.61 5.32 9.27
N VAL A 656 8.76 6.58 8.86
CA VAL A 656 7.71 7.60 8.94
C VAL A 656 7.47 8.24 7.58
N ASN A 657 6.29 8.80 7.38
CA ASN A 657 5.99 9.80 6.37
C ASN A 657 6.61 11.13 6.77
N GLY A 658 7.83 11.37 6.33
CA GLY A 658 8.62 12.54 6.72
C GLY A 658 8.23 13.83 6.02
N VAL A 659 7.56 13.75 4.86
CA VAL A 659 7.24 14.91 4.02
C VAL A 659 5.80 14.84 3.54
N ASN A 660 5.02 15.87 3.86
CA ASN A 660 3.66 16.02 3.36
C ASN A 660 3.70 16.45 1.89
N HIS A 661 2.80 15.89 1.08
CA HIS A 661 2.52 16.39 -0.26
C HIS A 661 1.39 17.43 -0.20
N ILE A 662 1.60 18.61 -0.79
CA ILE A 662 0.65 19.73 -0.76
C ILE A 662 0.22 20.05 -2.20
N ARG A 663 -1.10 20.17 -2.41
CA ARG A 663 -1.69 20.52 -3.71
C ARG A 663 -1.23 21.89 -4.19
N VAL A 664 -0.98 22.00 -5.49
CA VAL A 664 -0.66 23.26 -6.17
C VAL A 664 -1.97 23.90 -6.69
N ASN A 665 -2.13 25.22 -6.55
CA ASN A 665 -3.17 26.07 -7.19
C ASN A 665 -4.59 26.23 -6.59
N GLU A 666 -4.95 25.65 -5.44
CA GLU A 666 -6.25 25.97 -4.77
C GLU A 666 -6.18 27.14 -3.77
N GLY A 667 -5.41 28.18 -4.13
CA GLY A 667 -5.03 29.24 -3.20
C GLY A 667 -4.01 28.73 -2.18
N HIS A 668 -2.86 29.38 -2.09
CA HIS A 668 -1.88 29.12 -1.04
C HIS A 668 -2.54 29.39 0.32
N GLY A 669 -3.15 28.37 0.97
CA GLY A 669 -4.09 28.69 2.06
C GLY A 669 -4.39 27.63 3.10
N THR A 670 -4.55 26.34 2.76
CA THR A 670 -4.95 25.37 3.81
C THR A 670 -3.76 24.73 4.50
N GLY A 671 -2.64 24.55 3.79
CA GLY A 671 -1.52 23.74 4.28
C GLY A 671 -1.91 22.28 4.57
N LEU A 672 -3.07 21.82 4.07
CA LEU A 672 -3.59 20.48 4.30
C LEU A 672 -2.81 19.46 3.44
N PRO A 673 -2.19 18.44 4.04
CA PRO A 673 -1.55 17.36 3.29
C PRO A 673 -2.58 16.59 2.47
N LEU A 674 -2.21 16.22 1.25
CA LEU A 674 -3.05 15.42 0.35
C LEU A 674 -3.52 14.11 0.99
N GLN A 675 -2.79 13.59 1.99
CA GLN A 675 -3.22 12.44 2.83
C GLN A 675 -4.64 12.61 3.40
N PHE A 676 -5.07 13.84 3.66
CA PHE A 676 -6.38 14.18 4.22
C PHE A 676 -7.32 14.84 3.21
N VAL A 677 -6.94 14.85 1.93
CA VAL A 677 -7.79 15.36 0.84
C VAL A 677 -8.42 14.16 0.15
N ARG A 678 -9.76 14.13 0.09
CA ARG A 678 -10.49 13.14 -0.68
C ARG A 678 -10.42 13.47 -2.18
N ASP A 679 -9.96 12.52 -2.98
CA ASP A 679 -9.86 12.63 -4.44
C ASP A 679 -10.46 11.41 -5.13
N ASP A 680 -11.76 11.49 -5.39
CA ASP A 680 -12.50 10.42 -6.05
C ASP A 680 -12.13 10.29 -7.53
N ALA A 681 -12.19 9.05 -8.03
CA ALA A 681 -12.09 8.77 -9.45
C ALA A 681 -13.36 9.20 -10.20
N GLU A 682 -13.22 9.60 -11.46
CA GLU A 682 -14.36 10.01 -12.30
C GLU A 682 -15.36 8.87 -12.53
N PHE A 683 -14.84 7.65 -12.66
CA PHE A 683 -15.65 6.44 -12.84
C PHE A 683 -15.26 5.36 -11.83
N ARG A 684 -16.24 4.54 -11.46
CA ARG A 684 -16.03 3.34 -10.67
C ARG A 684 -16.61 2.12 -11.37
N LEU A 685 -15.86 1.02 -11.38
CA LEU A 685 -16.30 -0.28 -11.88
C LEU A 685 -16.16 -1.34 -10.79
N PHE A 686 -16.91 -2.43 -10.91
CA PHE A 686 -16.70 -3.64 -10.11
C PHE A 686 -16.02 -4.71 -10.95
N PHE A 687 -15.20 -5.54 -10.31
CA PHE A 687 -14.61 -6.70 -10.97
C PHE A 687 -15.70 -7.65 -11.46
N THR A 688 -15.50 -8.23 -12.64
CA THR A 688 -16.22 -9.42 -13.10
C THR A 688 -15.32 -10.64 -13.01
N ARG A 689 -15.90 -11.83 -13.23
CA ARG A 689 -15.15 -13.09 -13.25
C ARG A 689 -13.91 -13.04 -14.15
N ASP A 690 -14.08 -12.61 -15.41
CA ASP A 690 -13.01 -12.63 -16.40
C ASP A 690 -11.90 -11.61 -16.09
N MET A 691 -12.26 -10.50 -15.44
CA MET A 691 -11.30 -9.47 -15.00
C MET A 691 -10.35 -9.97 -13.92
N LEU A 692 -10.69 -11.01 -13.15
CA LEU A 692 -9.83 -11.53 -12.08
C LEU A 692 -8.63 -12.35 -12.56
N VAL A 693 -8.66 -12.79 -13.83
CA VAL A 693 -7.67 -13.72 -14.39
C VAL A 693 -7.01 -13.22 -15.66
N ASN A 694 -7.47 -12.10 -16.20
CA ASN A 694 -6.96 -11.55 -17.44
C ASN A 694 -7.00 -10.01 -17.41
N GLN A 695 -5.82 -9.40 -17.28
CA GLN A 695 -5.71 -7.95 -17.22
C GLN A 695 -6.13 -7.28 -18.54
N MET A 696 -6.01 -7.97 -19.69
CA MET A 696 -6.50 -7.45 -20.96
C MET A 696 -8.01 -7.18 -20.90
N THR A 697 -8.78 -8.05 -20.25
CA THR A 697 -10.24 -7.87 -20.09
C THR A 697 -10.58 -6.62 -19.28
N VAL A 698 -9.77 -6.27 -18.27
CA VAL A 698 -9.91 -5.01 -17.52
C VAL A 698 -9.72 -3.83 -18.46
N TRP A 699 -8.62 -3.80 -19.22
CA TRP A 699 -8.30 -2.69 -20.12
C TRP A 699 -9.34 -2.52 -21.23
N GLU A 700 -9.80 -3.59 -21.85
CA GLU A 700 -10.80 -3.54 -22.91
C GLU A 700 -12.15 -3.01 -22.42
N ARG A 701 -12.59 -3.47 -21.24
CA ARG A 701 -13.83 -3.00 -20.62
C ARG A 701 -13.76 -1.51 -20.29
N VAL A 702 -12.63 -1.08 -19.72
CA VAL A 702 -12.38 0.30 -19.34
C VAL A 702 -12.30 1.21 -20.58
N ALA A 703 -11.59 0.77 -21.63
CA ALA A 703 -11.51 1.49 -22.90
C ALA A 703 -12.90 1.68 -23.52
N GLY A 704 -13.71 0.62 -23.58
CA GLY A 704 -15.08 0.67 -24.10
C GLY A 704 -15.97 1.64 -23.33
N LEU A 705 -15.84 1.71 -22.01
CA LEU A 705 -16.62 2.61 -21.16
C LEU A 705 -16.24 4.09 -21.37
N VAL A 706 -14.94 4.39 -21.42
CA VAL A 706 -14.43 5.76 -21.32
C VAL A 706 -14.20 6.40 -22.69
N PHE A 707 -13.84 5.59 -23.68
CA PHE A 707 -13.51 6.01 -25.04
C PHE A 707 -14.51 5.55 -26.10
N GLY A 708 -15.46 4.66 -25.78
CA GLY A 708 -16.51 4.25 -26.70
C GLY A 708 -17.48 5.39 -27.01
N ASP A 709 -17.96 5.45 -28.25
CA ASP A 709 -18.95 6.45 -28.68
C ASP A 709 -20.29 6.21 -27.96
N ARG A 710 -20.79 7.24 -27.26
CA ARG A 710 -22.12 7.23 -26.61
C ARG A 710 -23.31 7.29 -27.61
N ASP A 711 -23.08 7.00 -28.89
CA ASP A 711 -24.06 7.20 -29.97
C ASP A 711 -24.96 5.97 -30.26
N GLU A 712 -24.83 4.85 -29.52
CA GLU A 712 -25.66 3.66 -29.74
C GLU A 712 -27.11 3.77 -29.22
N HIS A 713 -27.54 4.90 -28.66
CA HIS A 713 -28.97 5.18 -28.42
C HIS A 713 -29.75 5.67 -29.66
N LYS A 714 -29.17 5.57 -30.87
CA LYS A 714 -29.88 5.83 -32.14
C LYS A 714 -30.37 4.59 -32.88
N HIS A 715 -30.30 3.41 -32.28
CA HIS A 715 -30.95 2.21 -32.81
C HIS A 715 -31.95 1.62 -31.80
N GLU A 716 -32.94 2.43 -31.40
CA GLU A 716 -34.26 1.85 -31.20
C GLU A 716 -34.78 1.42 -32.59
N PRO A 717 -35.22 0.17 -32.78
CA PRO A 717 -35.96 -0.16 -33.98
C PRO A 717 -37.24 0.66 -33.96
N GLU A 718 -37.42 1.53 -34.96
CA GLU A 718 -38.70 2.14 -35.27
C GLU A 718 -39.75 1.01 -35.29
N ARG A 719 -40.59 0.97 -34.26
CA ARG A 719 -41.82 0.18 -34.32
C ARG A 719 -42.71 0.89 -35.32
N ASP A 720 -42.74 0.37 -36.54
CA ASP A 720 -43.78 0.66 -37.52
C ASP A 720 -45.15 0.42 -36.88
N TRP A 721 -45.77 1.50 -36.42
CA TRP A 721 -47.20 1.54 -36.13
C TRP A 721 -47.95 1.86 -37.42
N GLU A 722 -48.01 0.86 -38.32
CA GLU A 722 -49.08 0.78 -39.30
C GLU A 722 -50.00 -0.39 -38.93
N GLY A 723 -51.01 -0.07 -38.14
CA GLY A 723 -52.06 -0.99 -37.74
C GLY A 723 -53.39 -0.26 -37.58
N ARG A 724 -53.94 0.22 -38.70
CA ARG A 724 -55.37 0.50 -38.78
C ARG A 724 -56.10 -0.84 -38.73
N GLU A 725 -56.98 -1.01 -37.75
CA GLU A 725 -58.15 -1.87 -37.94
C GLU A 725 -59.40 -1.04 -37.67
N GLU A 726 -60.22 -0.98 -38.72
CA GLU A 726 -61.65 -0.76 -38.63
C GLU A 726 -62.26 -1.89 -37.80
N VAL A 727 -62.98 -1.55 -36.72
CA VAL A 727 -64.39 -1.88 -36.40
C VAL A 727 -64.65 -1.52 -34.94
#